data_AF-A0A355BM08-F1
#
_entry.id   AF-A0A355BM08-F1
#
_cell.length_a   1.000
_cell.length_b   1.000
_cell.length_c   1.000
_cell.angle_alpha   90.00
_cell.angle_beta   90.00
_cell.angle_gamma   90.00
#
_symmetry.space_group_name_H-M   'P 1'
#
loop_
_entity.id
_entity.type
_entity.pdbx_description
1 polymer ?
#
loop_
_entity_poly.entity_id
_entity_poly.type
_entity_poly.pdbx_seq_one_letter_code
_entity_poly.pdbx_strand_id
1 'polypeptide(L)'
;MNLPGSRVYYVLKNQPMSRLTIAFLLLSSFSALASPEKILPKTLVIKPLNYYANQATAWTQEVSKDRHKADAWFNLYAASSYAQAAPARLREIVEDMSKAVPDTYEWLVVKGWNEGLQKSAIPYLDQAFTRNPENPEAYSLLQFTSELDLKAEQRQEFSRRLFNSDRISSSLLTYSYNVLMSVEPSSILITEGESTTVPLFVLQDVFGIRKDVGILNLDLLGNEEYLNRKLSGLGLTATGSWQGDQFRQALCTMLPRDNQGRKFYYALTVSKDNLSTMKESLYIVGLASVHSLTNVDNVAQIRKNMEKEFLLDYLRVDFNGESPDATGKVLSSNYLVPMILLYESYLKEGNVTKASELRHLMERVAQDSGKESAVARFLEEGKSVAIPYFPFPLDLKKVEGRFRYFTSTLYGEESEVTNEQYNQFLNYLSANNLTDLRSRYDFDFSAYTEPTLSMMKNYSAYRPAVKRKVTNGYMNYPAVNVSYEAATAYCAWLTDQYNHAEGRKYRKVKFRLPAIEEWQLAAASIKDPMGIKWEDQTVEVKVTPPGGNWIKDGKPEKKSLNDPSILYPWFRYWDFRNSAVNNKGCYLGNFKVPDNGPCPGIKKYGVLASDGFSSMSPTEAYFPNDIGLYDMVGNVAEMSLEEGKACGGSWNHKPEESTMRSTNSYDKPEAWIGFRVFMEILEK
;
A
#
# COMPACT_ATOMS: atom_id res chain seq x y z
N MET A 1 -52.27 7.38 -40.85
CA MET A 1 -51.03 8.15 -41.12
C MET A 1 -49.93 7.50 -40.29
N ASN A 2 -49.33 6.42 -40.78
CA ASN A 2 -48.12 6.39 -41.60
C ASN A 2 -46.89 7.08 -40.94
N LEU A 3 -46.09 6.25 -40.24
CA LEU A 3 -44.61 6.20 -40.40
C LEU A 3 -44.27 6.03 -41.91
N PRO A 4 -43.01 6.10 -42.45
CA PRO A 4 -41.68 5.89 -41.82
C PRO A 4 -40.49 6.63 -42.55
N GLY A 5 -39.25 6.21 -42.27
CA GLY A 5 -38.09 6.32 -43.18
C GLY A 5 -36.75 6.19 -42.40
N SER A 6 -36.02 5.08 -42.24
CA SER A 6 -35.74 3.86 -43.04
C SER A 6 -34.93 4.17 -44.32
N ARG A 7 -33.67 3.72 -44.46
CA ARG A 7 -33.18 2.54 -45.24
C ARG A 7 -31.78 2.91 -45.82
N VAL A 8 -30.83 2.07 -46.25
CA VAL A 8 -30.70 0.62 -46.48
C VAL A 8 -29.22 0.28 -46.78
N TYR A 9 -28.86 -0.97 -46.50
CA TYR A 9 -27.63 -1.68 -46.84
C TYR A 9 -27.43 -1.91 -48.35
N TYR A 10 -26.17 -1.92 -48.81
CA TYR A 10 -25.79 -2.57 -50.08
C TYR A 10 -24.70 -3.63 -49.86
N VAL A 11 -24.95 -4.79 -50.46
CA VAL A 11 -24.11 -5.99 -50.54
C VAL A 11 -23.42 -6.03 -51.90
N LEU A 12 -22.12 -6.31 -51.93
CA LEU A 12 -21.32 -6.78 -53.08
C LEU A 12 -20.09 -7.51 -52.48
N LYS A 13 -19.50 -8.61 -52.96
CA LYS A 13 -19.78 -9.69 -53.92
C LYS A 13 -18.58 -10.65 -53.74
N ASN A 14 -18.77 -11.97 -53.76
CA ASN A 14 -17.69 -12.97 -53.81
C ASN A 14 -16.90 -12.92 -55.13
N GLN A 15 -15.57 -13.10 -55.09
CA GLN A 15 -14.73 -13.80 -56.09
C GLN A 15 -13.30 -14.13 -55.54
N PRO A 16 -12.56 -15.11 -56.12
CA PRO A 16 -11.58 -15.96 -55.42
C PRO A 16 -10.10 -15.78 -55.84
N MET A 17 -9.20 -16.56 -55.19
CA MET A 17 -7.73 -16.72 -55.39
C MET A 17 -6.86 -15.68 -54.64
N SER A 18 -5.70 -16.00 -54.05
CA SER A 18 -4.72 -17.05 -54.33
C SER A 18 -4.04 -17.58 -53.05
N ARG A 19 -3.40 -18.75 -53.19
CA ARG A 19 -2.48 -19.31 -52.19
C ARG A 19 -1.29 -18.36 -52.02
N LEU A 20 -1.17 -17.72 -50.85
CA LEU A 20 0.09 -17.15 -50.40
C LEU A 20 0.60 -17.99 -49.23
N THR A 21 1.72 -18.65 -49.48
CA THR A 21 2.56 -19.32 -48.48
C THR A 21 2.95 -18.31 -47.41
N ILE A 22 2.31 -18.34 -46.25
CA ILE A 22 2.75 -17.56 -45.09
C ILE A 22 3.91 -18.33 -44.47
N ALA A 23 5.11 -17.81 -44.68
CA ALA A 23 6.30 -18.21 -43.97
C ALA A 23 6.06 -18.05 -42.45
N PHE A 24 6.39 -19.09 -41.69
CA PHE A 24 6.44 -19.06 -40.24
C PHE A 24 7.45 -17.98 -39.80
N LEU A 25 6.96 -16.79 -39.44
CA LEU A 25 7.67 -15.90 -38.55
C LEU A 25 7.45 -16.44 -37.13
N LEU A 26 8.44 -17.18 -36.64
CA LEU A 26 8.66 -17.39 -35.21
C LEU A 26 8.85 -16.00 -34.57
N LEU A 27 7.76 -15.35 -34.20
CA LEU A 27 7.78 -14.26 -33.22
C LEU A 27 8.01 -14.93 -31.87
N SER A 28 9.29 -15.10 -31.52
CA SER A 28 9.69 -15.09 -30.12
C SER A 28 9.01 -13.89 -29.48
N SER A 29 8.16 -14.14 -28.49
CA SER A 29 7.53 -13.12 -27.66
C SER A 29 8.62 -12.42 -26.85
N PHE A 30 9.30 -11.47 -27.52
CA PHE A 30 9.95 -10.37 -26.84
C PHE A 30 8.83 -9.62 -26.12
N SER A 31 8.74 -9.79 -24.81
CA SER A 31 8.23 -8.72 -23.95
C SER A 31 8.98 -7.47 -24.38
N ALA A 32 8.30 -6.55 -25.07
CA ALA A 32 8.91 -5.29 -25.46
C ALA A 32 9.43 -4.65 -24.17
N LEU A 33 10.75 -4.65 -23.99
CA LEU A 33 11.35 -3.98 -22.85
C LEU A 33 10.90 -2.52 -22.89
N ALA A 34 10.62 -1.95 -21.72
CA ALA A 34 10.33 -0.54 -21.59
C ALA A 34 11.42 0.27 -22.30
N SER A 35 11.03 1.29 -23.06
CA SER A 35 12.00 2.17 -23.70
C SER A 35 12.84 2.88 -22.63
N PRO A 36 14.15 3.09 -22.87
CA PRO A 36 15.00 3.76 -21.89
C PRO A 36 14.50 5.20 -21.66
N GLU A 37 14.28 5.54 -20.39
CA GLU A 37 13.85 6.87 -19.92
C GLU A 37 15.00 7.55 -19.17
N LYS A 38 15.13 8.87 -19.33
CA LYS A 38 16.15 9.63 -18.58
C LYS A 38 15.91 9.47 -17.08
N ILE A 39 16.97 9.12 -16.35
CA ILE A 39 16.97 9.03 -14.90
C ILE A 39 17.13 10.43 -14.31
N LEU A 40 16.11 10.87 -13.59
CA LEU A 40 16.08 12.14 -12.88
C LEU A 40 16.61 11.98 -11.45
N PRO A 41 17.15 13.03 -10.82
CA PRO A 41 17.67 12.93 -9.46
C PRO A 41 16.57 12.67 -8.43
N LYS A 42 16.93 12.00 -7.33
CA LYS A 42 16.00 11.69 -6.22
C LYS A 42 15.50 12.91 -5.45
N THR A 43 16.06 14.09 -5.67
CA THR A 43 15.52 15.38 -5.20
C THR A 43 14.31 15.85 -6.01
N LEU A 44 14.12 15.32 -7.22
CA LEU A 44 12.99 15.65 -8.08
C LEU A 44 11.93 14.56 -8.06
N VAL A 45 12.32 13.31 -8.31
CA VAL A 45 11.39 12.16 -8.45
C VAL A 45 11.97 10.92 -7.74
N ILE A 46 11.12 10.21 -7.00
CA ILE A 46 11.43 8.88 -6.45
C ILE A 46 10.47 7.87 -7.06
N LYS A 47 11.04 6.84 -7.70
CA LYS A 47 10.28 5.70 -8.25
C LYS A 47 10.61 4.39 -7.51
N PRO A 48 9.77 3.36 -7.64
CA PRO A 48 10.05 2.05 -7.04
C PRO A 48 11.33 1.38 -7.56
N LEU A 49 11.93 0.48 -6.76
CA LEU A 49 13.19 -0.20 -7.12
C LEU A 49 13.12 -1.00 -8.43
N ASN A 50 11.98 -1.63 -8.71
CA ASN A 50 11.76 -2.40 -9.94
C ASN A 50 11.79 -1.51 -11.20
N TYR A 51 11.29 -0.27 -11.13
CA TYR A 51 11.41 0.70 -12.22
C TYR A 51 12.89 0.93 -12.54
N TYR A 52 13.71 1.24 -11.53
CA TYR A 52 15.14 1.48 -11.75
C TYR A 52 15.88 0.23 -12.26
N ALA A 53 15.53 -0.97 -11.77
CA ALA A 53 16.10 -2.22 -12.27
C ALA A 53 15.76 -2.48 -13.74
N ASN A 54 14.52 -2.21 -14.15
CA ASN A 54 14.08 -2.30 -15.54
C ASN A 54 14.80 -1.27 -16.42
N GLN A 55 14.93 -0.02 -15.93
CA GLN A 55 15.66 1.03 -16.64
C GLN A 55 17.15 0.73 -16.74
N ALA A 56 17.78 0.16 -15.72
CA ALA A 56 19.18 -0.28 -15.79
C ALA A 56 19.38 -1.33 -16.89
N THR A 57 18.42 -2.25 -17.06
CA THR A 57 18.42 -3.23 -18.14
C THR A 57 18.25 -2.56 -19.51
N ALA A 58 17.31 -1.63 -19.65
CA ALA A 58 17.07 -0.89 -20.88
C ALA A 58 18.30 -0.04 -21.30
N TRP A 59 18.91 0.67 -20.35
CA TRP A 59 20.11 1.47 -20.59
C TRP A 59 21.35 0.61 -20.88
N THR A 60 21.45 -0.60 -20.30
CA THR A 60 22.50 -1.56 -20.68
C THR A 60 22.40 -1.91 -22.16
N GLN A 61 21.19 -2.12 -22.68
CA GLN A 61 20.98 -2.39 -24.09
C GLN A 61 21.30 -1.16 -24.96
N GLU A 62 20.92 0.04 -24.54
CA GLU A 62 21.23 1.26 -25.29
C GLU A 62 22.73 1.51 -25.40
N VAL A 63 23.47 1.34 -24.29
CA VAL A 63 24.93 1.39 -24.27
C VAL A 63 25.56 0.34 -25.19
N SER A 64 24.96 -0.86 -25.30
CA SER A 64 25.46 -1.90 -26.20
C SER A 64 25.29 -1.56 -27.69
N LYS A 65 24.32 -0.71 -28.05
CA LYS A 65 24.11 -0.24 -29.42
C LYS A 65 25.14 0.80 -29.83
N ASP A 66 25.46 1.71 -28.92
CA ASP A 66 26.46 2.75 -29.13
C ASP A 66 27.19 3.08 -27.82
N ARG A 67 28.42 2.58 -27.71
CA ARG A 67 29.25 2.75 -26.51
C ARG A 67 29.81 4.15 -26.36
N HIS A 68 29.74 5.01 -27.38
CA HIS A 68 30.29 6.36 -27.34
C HIS A 68 29.29 7.42 -26.85
N LYS A 69 28.05 7.02 -26.51
CA LYS A 69 27.03 7.89 -25.92
C LYS A 69 27.22 8.04 -24.41
N ALA A 70 27.84 9.15 -24.00
CA ALA A 70 28.14 9.42 -22.59
C ALA A 70 26.88 9.55 -21.71
N ASP A 71 25.80 10.11 -22.24
CA ASP A 71 24.50 10.23 -21.59
C ASP A 71 23.85 8.87 -21.31
N ALA A 72 23.97 7.91 -22.23
CA ALA A 72 23.47 6.55 -22.02
C ALA A 72 24.19 5.85 -20.85
N TRP A 73 25.50 6.05 -20.73
CA TRP A 73 26.29 5.55 -19.61
C TRP A 73 25.92 6.21 -18.28
N PHE A 74 25.71 7.53 -18.26
CA PHE A 74 25.23 8.23 -17.07
C PHE A 74 23.92 7.64 -16.57
N ASN A 75 22.94 7.47 -17.46
CA ASN A 75 21.64 6.93 -17.11
C ASN A 75 21.72 5.45 -16.68
N LEU A 76 22.58 4.64 -17.30
CA LEU A 76 22.86 3.28 -16.86
C LEU A 76 23.39 3.26 -15.42
N TYR A 77 24.38 4.10 -15.12
CA TYR A 77 24.95 4.18 -13.77
C TYR A 77 23.91 4.67 -12.75
N ALA A 78 23.19 5.75 -13.07
CA ALA A 78 22.15 6.31 -12.20
C ALA A 78 21.02 5.30 -11.92
N ALA A 79 20.51 4.61 -12.96
CA ALA A 79 19.51 3.56 -12.81
C ALA A 79 20.03 2.40 -11.94
N SER A 80 21.27 1.95 -12.19
CA SER A 80 21.88 0.84 -11.44
C SER A 80 22.09 1.21 -9.96
N SER A 81 22.56 2.44 -9.70
CA SER A 81 22.74 2.98 -8.35
C SER A 81 21.40 3.07 -7.61
N TYR A 82 20.37 3.62 -8.25
CA TYR A 82 19.05 3.74 -7.66
C TYR A 82 18.31 2.41 -7.47
N ALA A 83 18.63 1.41 -8.30
CA ALA A 83 18.20 0.02 -8.12
C ALA A 83 18.96 -0.72 -7.01
N GLN A 84 19.91 -0.07 -6.33
CA GLN A 84 20.76 -0.66 -5.30
C GLN A 84 21.61 -1.84 -5.81
N ALA A 85 22.15 -1.72 -7.03
CA ALA A 85 23.08 -2.70 -7.56
C ALA A 85 24.32 -2.87 -6.64
N ALA A 86 24.88 -4.07 -6.62
CA ALA A 86 26.06 -4.36 -5.81
C ALA A 86 27.23 -3.41 -6.15
N PRO A 87 28.04 -2.96 -5.16
CA PRO A 87 29.14 -2.02 -5.41
C PRO A 87 30.14 -2.49 -6.49
N ALA A 88 30.36 -3.80 -6.62
CA ALA A 88 31.19 -4.37 -7.67
C ALA A 88 30.66 -4.06 -9.08
N ARG A 89 29.33 -4.11 -9.26
CA ARG A 89 28.68 -3.79 -10.53
C ARG A 89 28.80 -2.31 -10.87
N LEU A 90 28.64 -1.42 -9.90
CA LEU A 90 28.81 0.02 -10.11
C LEU A 90 30.24 0.35 -10.53
N ARG A 91 31.25 -0.26 -9.88
CA ARG A 91 32.66 -0.11 -10.27
C ARG A 91 32.92 -0.59 -11.69
N GLU A 92 32.37 -1.74 -12.08
CA GLU A 92 32.47 -2.27 -13.45
C GLU A 92 31.93 -1.26 -14.49
N ILE A 93 30.76 -0.66 -14.23
CA ILE A 93 30.18 0.36 -15.11
C ILE A 93 31.13 1.56 -15.25
N VAL A 94 31.70 2.05 -14.14
CA VAL A 94 32.64 3.18 -14.16
C VAL A 94 33.92 2.85 -14.93
N GLU A 95 34.47 1.66 -14.73
CA GLU A 95 35.66 1.17 -15.43
C GLU A 95 35.43 1.06 -16.93
N ASP A 96 34.28 0.53 -17.36
CA ASP A 96 33.95 0.42 -18.77
C ASP A 96 33.63 1.76 -19.41
N MET A 97 32.95 2.65 -18.68
CA MET A 97 32.71 4.02 -19.11
C MET A 97 34.03 4.78 -19.30
N SER A 98 35.04 4.55 -18.45
CA SER A 98 36.36 5.18 -18.58
C SER A 98 37.10 4.80 -19.86
N LYS A 99 36.81 3.62 -20.43
CA LYS A 99 37.39 3.17 -21.70
C LYS A 99 36.59 3.69 -22.91
N ALA A 100 35.27 3.82 -22.75
CA ALA A 100 34.36 4.11 -23.85
C ALA A 100 34.18 5.62 -24.11
N VAL A 101 34.10 6.41 -23.05
CA VAL A 101 33.83 7.87 -23.06
C VAL A 101 34.68 8.61 -22.01
N PRO A 102 36.03 8.46 -22.02
CA PRO A 102 36.90 9.12 -21.05
C PRO A 102 36.75 10.64 -21.09
N ASP A 103 36.98 11.28 -19.94
CA ASP A 103 37.02 12.74 -19.79
C ASP A 103 35.77 13.52 -20.24
N THR A 104 34.65 12.81 -20.49
CA THR A 104 33.33 13.43 -20.69
C THR A 104 32.78 13.96 -19.38
N TYR A 105 31.88 14.95 -19.46
CA TYR A 105 31.21 15.49 -18.29
C TYR A 105 30.52 14.38 -17.49
N GLU A 106 29.76 13.52 -18.17
CA GLU A 106 29.02 12.41 -17.60
C GLU A 106 29.94 11.44 -16.88
N TRP A 107 31.09 11.10 -17.47
CA TRP A 107 32.05 10.20 -16.85
C TRP A 107 32.66 10.81 -15.59
N LEU A 108 33.00 12.10 -15.62
CA LEU A 108 33.54 12.80 -14.45
C LEU A 108 32.52 12.86 -13.30
N VAL A 109 31.24 13.10 -13.60
CA VAL A 109 30.16 13.07 -12.61
C VAL A 109 29.96 11.66 -12.04
N VAL A 110 29.87 10.64 -12.90
CA VAL A 110 29.73 9.24 -12.47
C VAL A 110 30.93 8.79 -11.63
N LYS A 111 32.14 9.18 -12.02
CA LYS A 111 33.36 8.87 -11.28
C LYS A 111 33.34 9.54 -9.90
N GLY A 112 33.02 10.83 -9.83
CA GLY A 112 32.86 11.54 -8.56
C GLY A 112 31.79 10.91 -7.68
N TRP A 113 30.65 10.55 -8.25
CA TRP A 113 29.57 9.86 -7.52
C TRP A 113 30.02 8.50 -6.98
N ASN A 114 30.75 7.70 -7.77
CA ASN A 114 31.25 6.38 -7.36
C ASN A 114 32.34 6.45 -6.27
N GLU A 115 33.16 7.51 -6.26
CA GLU A 115 34.08 7.78 -5.14
C GLU A 115 33.33 8.14 -3.84
N GLY A 116 32.08 8.60 -3.96
CA GLY A 116 31.21 8.94 -2.84
C GLY A 116 31.62 10.23 -2.15
N LEU A 117 31.27 10.37 -0.87
CA LEU A 117 31.54 11.56 -0.06
C LEU A 117 32.96 11.56 0.51
N GLN A 118 33.94 11.41 -0.39
CA GLN A 118 35.37 11.37 -0.07
C GLN A 118 36.10 12.50 -0.80
N LYS A 119 37.24 12.93 -0.25
CA LYS A 119 38.09 13.96 -0.91
C LYS A 119 38.57 13.54 -2.30
N SER A 120 38.67 12.23 -2.57
CA SER A 120 39.02 11.71 -3.91
C SER A 120 37.97 12.02 -4.99
N ALA A 121 36.71 12.30 -4.61
CA ALA A 121 35.66 12.69 -5.55
C ALA A 121 35.83 14.12 -6.08
N ILE A 122 36.39 15.02 -5.26
CA ILE A 122 36.43 16.48 -5.53
C ILE A 122 37.11 16.82 -6.87
N PRO A 123 38.30 16.30 -7.20
CA PRO A 123 38.96 16.64 -8.46
C PRO A 123 38.16 16.27 -9.71
N TYR A 124 37.35 15.21 -9.65
CA TYR A 124 36.50 14.80 -10.76
C TYR A 124 35.28 15.72 -10.90
N LEU A 125 34.64 16.08 -9.79
CA LEU A 125 33.49 16.97 -9.77
C LEU A 125 33.86 18.41 -10.18
N ASP A 126 35.01 18.92 -9.72
CA ASP A 126 35.53 20.24 -10.13
C ASP A 126 35.86 20.27 -11.63
N GLN A 127 36.43 19.20 -12.16
CA GLN A 127 36.66 19.06 -13.60
C GLN A 127 35.36 18.95 -14.38
N ALA A 128 34.36 18.22 -13.89
CA ALA A 128 33.04 18.16 -14.50
C ALA A 128 32.42 19.56 -14.60
N PHE A 129 32.41 20.30 -13.49
CA PHE A 129 31.88 21.66 -13.44
C PHE A 129 32.62 22.61 -14.39
N THR A 130 33.96 22.53 -14.43
CA THR A 130 34.76 23.36 -15.35
C THR A 130 34.42 23.08 -16.81
N ARG A 131 34.12 21.82 -17.15
CA ARG A 131 33.76 21.43 -18.53
C ARG A 131 32.36 21.86 -18.93
N ASN A 132 31.38 21.73 -18.04
CA ASN A 132 30.00 22.10 -18.33
C ASN A 132 29.30 22.67 -17.08
N PRO A 133 29.49 23.98 -16.80
CA PRO A 133 29.02 24.59 -15.56
C PRO A 133 27.50 24.75 -15.51
N GLU A 134 26.82 24.70 -16.66
CA GLU A 134 25.35 24.86 -16.77
C GLU A 134 24.60 23.52 -16.67
N ASN A 135 25.32 22.40 -16.69
CA ASN A 135 24.70 21.08 -16.52
C ASN A 135 24.48 20.80 -15.03
N PRO A 136 23.23 20.55 -14.58
CA PRO A 136 22.93 20.48 -13.16
C PRO A 136 23.20 19.11 -12.52
N GLU A 137 23.54 18.07 -13.30
CA GLU A 137 23.67 16.70 -12.77
C GLU A 137 24.80 16.57 -11.72
N ALA A 138 25.77 17.50 -11.67
CA ALA A 138 26.83 17.52 -10.67
C ALA A 138 26.50 18.37 -9.42
N TYR A 139 25.48 19.24 -9.47
CA TYR A 139 25.32 20.31 -8.48
C TYR A 139 25.08 19.79 -7.06
N SER A 140 24.29 18.73 -6.88
CA SER A 140 24.05 18.15 -5.56
C SER A 140 25.32 17.56 -4.93
N LEU A 141 26.12 16.85 -5.74
CA LEU A 141 27.40 16.29 -5.29
C LEU A 141 28.39 17.41 -4.96
N LEU A 142 28.43 18.47 -5.77
CA LEU A 142 29.26 19.66 -5.53
C LEU A 142 28.82 20.43 -4.27
N GLN A 143 27.52 20.52 -3.99
CA GLN A 143 27.02 21.07 -2.73
C GLN A 143 27.49 20.23 -1.53
N PHE A 144 27.42 18.90 -1.63
CA PHE A 144 27.85 17.98 -0.58
C PHE A 144 29.37 17.99 -0.36
N THR A 145 30.17 18.03 -1.41
CA THR A 145 31.63 18.13 -1.27
C THR A 145 32.06 19.50 -0.73
N SER A 146 31.32 20.56 -1.06
CA SER A 146 31.50 21.87 -0.44
C SER A 146 31.23 21.82 1.07
N GLU A 147 30.20 21.09 1.49
CA GLU A 147 29.93 20.85 2.92
C GLU A 147 31.02 19.99 3.57
N LEU A 148 31.47 18.91 2.90
CA LEU A 148 32.56 18.05 3.37
C LEU A 148 33.83 18.85 3.70
N ASP A 149 34.15 19.86 2.87
CA ASP A 149 35.28 20.77 3.09
C ASP A 149 34.97 21.97 4.00
N LEU A 150 33.71 22.12 4.44
CA LEU A 150 33.17 23.27 5.17
C LEU A 150 33.33 24.62 4.43
N LYS A 151 33.24 24.61 3.10
CA LYS A 151 33.29 25.80 2.23
C LYS A 151 31.89 26.40 2.06
N ALA A 152 31.47 27.20 3.04
CA ALA A 152 30.11 27.76 3.10
C ALA A 152 29.70 28.56 1.85
N GLU A 153 30.58 29.40 1.31
CA GLU A 153 30.29 30.20 0.10
C GLU A 153 30.05 29.32 -1.14
N GLN A 154 30.86 28.26 -1.29
CA GLN A 154 30.75 27.31 -2.39
C GLN A 154 29.48 26.47 -2.26
N ARG A 155 29.14 26.03 -1.03
CA ARG A 155 27.87 25.36 -0.76
C ARG A 155 26.68 26.25 -1.12
N GLN A 156 26.74 27.53 -0.71
CA GLN A 156 25.68 28.50 -1.00
C GLN A 156 25.49 28.73 -2.51
N GLU A 157 26.60 28.75 -3.28
CA GLU A 157 26.55 28.84 -4.73
C GLU A 157 25.82 27.65 -5.36
N PHE A 158 26.19 26.43 -4.98
CA PHE A 158 25.51 25.24 -5.50
C PHE A 158 24.08 25.10 -5.00
N SER A 159 23.76 25.59 -3.80
CA SER A 159 22.38 25.73 -3.31
C SER A 159 21.54 26.64 -4.23
N ARG A 160 22.07 27.79 -4.65
CA ARG A 160 21.38 28.69 -5.60
C ARG A 160 21.20 28.05 -6.98
N ARG A 161 22.23 27.37 -7.48
CA ARG A 161 22.17 26.68 -8.78
C ARG A 161 21.17 25.52 -8.78
N LEU A 162 21.11 24.75 -7.70
CA LEU A 162 20.12 23.68 -7.54
C LEU A 162 18.70 24.22 -7.54
N PHE A 163 18.45 25.30 -6.79
CA PHE A 163 17.15 25.96 -6.76
C PHE A 163 16.69 26.40 -8.16
N ASN A 164 17.61 26.90 -9.00
CA ASN A 164 17.31 27.38 -10.34
C ASN A 164 17.34 26.30 -11.45
N SER A 165 17.61 25.02 -11.14
CA SER A 165 17.87 23.99 -12.17
C SER A 165 16.74 22.98 -12.41
N ASP A 166 15.55 23.23 -11.84
CA ASP A 166 14.39 22.31 -11.86
C ASP A 166 14.74 20.89 -11.38
N ARG A 167 15.79 20.75 -10.55
CA ARG A 167 16.24 19.45 -9.99
C ARG A 167 15.73 19.16 -8.60
N ILE A 168 14.93 20.05 -8.03
CA ILE A 168 14.28 19.85 -6.74
C ILE A 168 12.79 20.08 -6.95
N SER A 169 11.97 19.11 -6.54
CA SER A 169 10.52 19.29 -6.57
C SER A 169 10.09 20.37 -5.59
N SER A 170 9.10 21.18 -5.98
CA SER A 170 8.51 22.20 -5.13
C SER A 170 7.87 21.59 -3.89
N SER A 171 7.21 20.42 -4.02
CA SER A 171 6.71 19.69 -2.85
C SER A 171 7.81 19.25 -1.90
N LEU A 172 9.02 18.93 -2.39
CA LEU A 172 10.15 18.56 -1.53
C LEU A 172 10.67 19.78 -0.75
N LEU A 173 10.76 20.96 -1.37
CA LEU A 173 11.14 22.18 -0.64
C LEU A 173 10.13 22.47 0.48
N THR A 174 8.83 22.34 0.22
CA THR A 174 7.79 22.54 1.25
C THR A 174 7.84 21.46 2.33
N TYR A 175 8.08 20.20 1.98
CA TYR A 175 8.30 19.12 2.93
C TYR A 175 9.50 19.41 3.84
N SER A 176 10.64 19.78 3.25
CA SER A 176 11.87 20.11 3.98
C SER A 176 11.74 21.36 4.83
N TYR A 177 10.92 22.33 4.42
CA TYR A 177 10.56 23.47 5.25
C TYR A 177 9.85 23.00 6.53
N ASN A 178 8.86 22.11 6.41
CA ASN A 178 8.14 21.55 7.55
C ASN A 178 9.06 20.67 8.43
N VAL A 179 10.07 19.99 7.85
CA VAL A 179 11.12 19.32 8.62
C VAL A 179 11.89 20.32 9.48
N LEU A 180 12.36 21.45 8.92
CA LEU A 180 13.05 22.49 9.70
C LEU A 180 12.13 23.08 10.79
N MET A 181 10.85 23.31 10.49
CA MET A 181 9.88 23.82 11.47
C MET A 181 9.54 22.83 12.59
N SER A 182 9.87 21.55 12.41
CA SER A 182 9.74 20.55 13.49
C SER A 182 10.80 20.71 14.58
N VAL A 183 11.87 21.45 14.31
CA VAL A 183 13.07 21.54 15.16
C VAL A 183 13.04 22.82 15.98
N GLU A 184 13.37 22.74 17.26
CA GLU A 184 13.47 23.92 18.13
C GLU A 184 14.67 24.82 17.79
N PRO A 185 14.62 26.11 18.17
CA PRO A 185 15.72 27.03 17.91
C PRO A 185 17.06 26.54 18.46
N SER A 186 18.15 26.81 17.73
CA SER A 186 19.52 26.46 18.17
C SER A 186 19.74 24.96 18.47
N SER A 187 18.97 24.08 17.84
CA SER A 187 19.07 22.62 18.00
C SER A 187 19.75 21.96 16.80
N ILE A 188 20.04 20.66 16.91
CA ILE A 188 20.67 19.87 15.84
C ILE A 188 19.63 18.97 15.18
N LEU A 189 19.59 18.97 13.85
CA LEU A 189 18.81 18.05 13.04
C LEU A 189 19.74 17.03 12.36
N ILE A 190 19.51 15.76 12.65
CA ILE A 190 20.14 14.61 12.00
C ILE A 190 19.33 14.21 10.77
N THR A 191 20.00 14.11 9.63
CA THR A 191 19.43 13.68 8.33
C THR A 191 20.23 12.53 7.74
N GLU A 192 19.67 11.89 6.71
CA GLU A 192 20.31 10.78 5.99
C GLU A 192 19.96 10.85 4.50
N GLY A 193 20.96 10.63 3.64
CA GLY A 193 20.83 10.69 2.20
C GLY A 193 20.88 12.11 1.63
N GLU A 194 21.29 12.17 0.38
CA GLU A 194 21.34 13.40 -0.42
C GLU A 194 19.96 14.02 -0.59
N SER A 195 18.97 13.21 -1.00
CA SER A 195 17.63 13.69 -1.38
C SER A 195 16.83 14.35 -0.25
N THR A 196 17.20 14.12 1.01
CA THR A 196 16.53 14.73 2.17
C THR A 196 17.33 15.89 2.77
N THR A 197 18.62 15.99 2.46
CA THR A 197 19.53 16.99 3.03
C THR A 197 19.74 18.17 2.10
N VAL A 198 19.93 17.93 0.79
CA VAL A 198 20.05 18.98 -0.24
C VAL A 198 18.97 20.06 -0.11
N PRO A 199 17.67 19.74 -0.06
CA PRO A 199 16.63 20.77 0.05
C PRO A 199 16.73 21.58 1.35
N LEU A 200 17.22 21.01 2.45
CA LEU A 200 17.42 21.73 3.70
C LEU A 200 18.54 22.77 3.57
N PHE A 201 19.65 22.41 2.92
CA PHE A 201 20.71 23.38 2.61
C PHE A 201 20.22 24.47 1.68
N VAL A 202 19.42 24.15 0.66
CA VAL A 202 18.81 25.16 -0.22
C VAL A 202 17.95 26.14 0.59
N LEU A 203 17.10 25.65 1.49
CA LEU A 203 16.27 26.50 2.36
C LEU A 203 17.11 27.43 3.26
N GLN A 204 18.19 26.93 3.85
CA GLN A 204 19.09 27.75 4.67
C GLN A 204 19.91 28.75 3.85
N ASP A 205 20.51 28.29 2.75
CA ASP A 205 21.51 29.04 1.99
C ASP A 205 20.88 30.10 1.06
N VAL A 206 19.74 29.77 0.44
CA VAL A 206 19.05 30.63 -0.53
C VAL A 206 18.02 31.50 0.17
N PHE A 207 17.20 30.91 1.05
CA PHE A 207 16.05 31.61 1.65
C PHE A 207 16.31 32.11 3.06
N GLY A 208 17.42 31.74 3.70
CA GLY A 208 17.70 32.15 5.07
C GLY A 208 16.81 31.48 6.13
N ILE A 209 16.12 30.41 5.77
CA ILE A 209 15.14 29.76 6.64
C ILE A 209 15.87 28.91 7.67
N ARG A 210 15.60 29.15 8.96
CA ARG A 210 16.09 28.36 10.09
C ARG A 210 17.61 28.13 10.09
N LYS A 211 18.39 29.18 9.78
CA LYS A 211 19.87 29.16 9.89
C LYS A 211 20.37 28.87 11.31
N ASP A 212 19.51 28.98 12.32
CA ASP A 212 19.78 28.62 13.70
C ASP A 212 19.83 27.11 13.95
N VAL A 213 19.30 26.29 13.04
CA VAL A 213 19.30 24.83 13.16
C VAL A 213 20.58 24.26 12.55
N GLY A 214 21.36 23.53 13.34
CA GLY A 214 22.53 22.82 12.83
C GLY A 214 22.10 21.54 12.12
N ILE A 215 22.51 21.34 10.87
CA ILE A 215 22.22 20.12 10.10
C ILE A 215 23.44 19.21 10.13
N LEU A 216 23.25 17.94 10.49
CA LEU A 216 24.25 16.89 10.40
C LEU A 216 23.71 15.71 9.59
N ASN A 217 24.31 15.44 8.44
CA ASN A 217 23.97 14.31 7.59
C ASN A 217 24.84 13.09 7.93
N LEU A 218 24.22 11.95 8.21
CA LEU A 218 24.92 10.72 8.64
C LEU A 218 25.90 10.16 7.60
N ASP A 219 25.68 10.39 6.29
CA ASP A 219 26.61 9.94 5.25
C ASP A 219 27.91 10.75 5.29
N LEU A 220 27.82 12.08 5.45
CA LEU A 220 28.98 12.96 5.58
C LEU A 220 29.76 12.70 6.88
N LEU A 221 29.06 12.41 7.99
CA LEU A 221 29.72 12.10 9.27
C LEU A 221 30.59 10.84 9.23
N GLY A 222 30.44 9.99 8.19
CA GLY A 222 31.34 8.86 7.93
C GLY A 222 32.79 9.28 7.63
N ASN A 223 33.02 10.53 7.27
CA ASN A 223 34.36 11.09 7.11
C ASN A 223 34.85 11.69 8.44
N GLU A 224 35.88 11.08 9.04
CA GLU A 224 36.39 11.45 10.36
C GLU A 224 36.92 12.90 10.43
N GLU A 225 37.58 13.38 9.38
CA GLU A 225 38.09 14.76 9.33
C GLU A 225 36.93 15.76 9.33
N TYR A 226 35.92 15.53 8.49
CA TYR A 226 34.72 16.35 8.45
C TYR A 226 33.97 16.29 9.78
N LEU A 227 33.75 15.09 10.34
CA LEU A 227 33.10 14.90 11.64
C LEU A 227 33.74 15.79 12.70
N ASN A 228 35.06 15.66 12.89
CA ASN A 228 35.79 16.40 13.92
C ASN A 228 35.69 17.92 13.72
N ARG A 229 35.87 18.41 12.49
CA ARG A 229 35.79 19.84 12.18
C ARG A 229 34.37 20.37 12.34
N LYS A 230 33.36 19.63 11.88
CA LYS A 230 31.94 20.02 11.95
C LYS A 230 31.44 20.07 13.39
N LEU A 231 31.76 19.04 14.20
CA LEU A 231 31.40 19.02 15.62
C LEU A 231 32.08 20.18 16.37
N SER A 232 33.38 20.40 16.15
CA SER A 232 34.10 21.53 16.74
C SER A 232 33.45 22.88 16.39
N GLY A 233 33.10 23.10 15.12
CA GLY A 233 32.43 24.32 14.68
C GLY A 233 31.03 24.54 15.26
N LEU A 234 30.34 23.47 15.68
CA LEU A 234 29.03 23.52 16.35
C LEU A 234 29.13 23.52 17.89
N GLY A 235 30.34 23.45 18.45
CA GLY A 235 30.58 23.31 19.88
C GLY A 235 30.09 21.96 20.43
N LEU A 236 30.20 20.89 19.63
CA LEU A 236 29.77 19.54 19.98
C LEU A 236 30.97 18.62 20.20
N THR A 237 30.78 17.59 21.02
CA THR A 237 31.76 16.54 21.31
C THR A 237 31.20 15.15 21.02
N ALA A 238 32.04 14.22 20.58
CA ALA A 238 31.69 12.81 20.44
C ALA A 238 32.87 11.93 20.91
N THR A 239 32.67 11.14 21.95
CA THR A 239 33.71 10.39 22.68
C THR A 239 33.63 8.88 22.39
N GLY A 240 34.56 8.36 21.58
CA GLY A 240 34.67 6.93 21.25
C GLY A 240 35.67 6.64 20.14
N SER A 241 36.00 5.36 19.93
CA SER A 241 36.84 4.87 18.81
C SER A 241 35.96 4.12 17.81
N TRP A 242 36.23 4.33 16.51
CA TRP A 242 35.29 4.01 15.42
C TRP A 242 35.84 2.90 14.51
N GLN A 243 35.14 1.77 14.39
CA GLN A 243 35.36 0.79 13.33
C GLN A 243 34.05 0.06 12.98
N GLY A 244 33.85 -0.25 11.69
CA GLY A 244 32.82 -1.17 11.21
C GLY A 244 31.46 -0.56 10.83
N ASP A 245 30.53 -1.44 10.45
CA ASP A 245 29.27 -1.12 9.77
C ASP A 245 28.22 -0.40 10.64
N GLN A 246 28.40 -0.36 11.96
CA GLN A 246 27.45 0.25 12.92
C GLN A 246 27.79 1.69 13.31
N PHE A 247 28.76 2.32 12.63
CA PHE A 247 29.23 3.66 12.96
C PHE A 247 28.11 4.72 13.05
N ARG A 248 27.18 4.74 12.08
CA ARG A 248 26.08 5.71 12.04
C ARG A 248 25.11 5.54 13.21
N GLN A 249 24.78 4.30 13.54
CA GLN A 249 23.95 3.95 14.68
C GLN A 249 24.59 4.40 16.00
N ALA A 250 25.91 4.19 16.16
CA ALA A 250 26.64 4.63 17.33
C ALA A 250 26.60 6.16 17.49
N LEU A 251 26.84 6.92 16.41
CA LEU A 251 26.76 8.38 16.44
C LEU A 251 25.38 8.89 16.88
N CYS A 252 24.30 8.28 16.39
CA CYS A 252 22.94 8.64 16.77
C CYS A 252 22.73 8.58 18.29
N THR A 253 23.32 7.61 18.98
CA THR A 253 23.21 7.49 20.45
C THR A 253 24.21 8.38 21.20
N MET A 254 25.43 8.52 20.68
CA MET A 254 26.52 9.22 21.38
C MET A 254 26.39 10.73 21.36
N LEU A 255 25.96 11.31 20.23
CA LEU A 255 25.83 12.76 20.10
C LEU A 255 24.92 13.37 21.18
N PRO A 256 23.68 12.89 21.41
CA PRO A 256 22.88 13.42 22.51
C PRO A 256 23.45 13.09 23.89
N ARG A 257 24.08 11.92 24.06
CA ARG A 257 24.71 11.51 25.33
C ARG A 257 25.82 12.48 25.75
N ASP A 258 26.68 12.84 24.80
CA ASP A 258 27.89 13.64 25.05
C ASP A 258 27.61 15.15 25.04
N ASN A 259 26.42 15.57 24.61
CA ASN A 259 26.05 16.98 24.45
C ASN A 259 24.70 17.30 25.12
N GLN A 260 24.56 16.98 26.42
CA GLN A 260 23.32 17.15 27.19
C GLN A 260 22.74 18.59 27.17
N GLY A 261 23.55 19.60 26.90
CA GLY A 261 23.12 21.00 26.76
C GLY A 261 22.49 21.34 25.40
N ARG A 262 22.43 20.39 24.46
CA ARG A 262 21.92 20.58 23.09
C ARG A 262 20.85 19.54 22.79
N LYS A 263 19.74 19.96 22.18
CA LYS A 263 18.70 19.05 21.70
C LYS A 263 19.06 18.49 20.32
N PHE A 264 18.78 17.21 20.14
CA PHE A 264 18.97 16.49 18.88
C PHE A 264 17.62 16.01 18.36
N TYR A 265 17.37 16.32 17.10
CA TYR A 265 16.20 15.95 16.33
C TYR A 265 16.63 15.03 15.19
N TYR A 266 15.80 14.06 14.85
CA TYR A 266 16.07 13.08 13.80
C TYR A 266 14.93 13.18 12.81
N ALA A 267 15.21 13.52 11.56
CA ALA A 267 14.19 13.55 10.52
C ALA A 267 13.50 12.19 10.41
N LEU A 268 12.19 12.15 10.13
CA LEU A 268 11.46 10.88 9.98
C LEU A 268 11.95 10.03 8.79
N THR A 269 12.80 10.59 7.94
CA THR A 269 13.47 9.90 6.83
C THR A 269 14.77 9.19 7.21
N VAL A 270 15.28 9.37 8.44
CA VAL A 270 16.45 8.63 8.93
C VAL A 270 16.10 7.15 9.08
N SER A 271 16.99 6.25 8.64
CA SER A 271 16.76 4.81 8.66
C SER A 271 16.47 4.29 10.07
N LYS A 272 15.47 3.40 10.18
CA LYS A 272 15.11 2.74 11.45
C LYS A 272 16.26 1.93 12.04
N ASP A 273 17.18 1.44 11.21
CA ASP A 273 18.35 0.67 11.66
C ASP A 273 19.30 1.57 12.46
N ASN A 274 19.54 2.79 11.96
CA ASN A 274 20.36 3.81 12.62
C ASN A 274 19.75 4.30 13.94
N LEU A 275 18.43 4.20 14.12
CA LEU A 275 17.70 4.66 15.31
C LEU A 275 17.33 3.52 16.28
N SER A 276 17.65 2.27 15.94
CA SER A 276 17.11 1.09 16.62
C SER A 276 17.43 1.00 18.11
N THR A 277 18.56 1.55 18.55
CA THR A 277 19.04 1.56 19.95
C THR A 277 18.44 2.66 20.81
N MET A 278 17.76 3.65 20.21
CA MET A 278 17.28 4.84 20.91
C MET A 278 15.77 5.08 20.72
N LYS A 279 15.04 4.08 20.20
CA LYS A 279 13.61 4.17 19.90
C LYS A 279 12.78 4.65 21.09
N GLU A 280 13.09 4.18 22.30
CA GLU A 280 12.37 4.52 23.53
C GLU A 280 12.62 5.96 24.00
N SER A 281 13.63 6.63 23.47
CA SER A 281 14.01 8.00 23.80
C SER A 281 13.68 8.99 22.68
N LEU A 282 12.92 8.57 21.66
CA LEU A 282 12.53 9.41 20.52
C LEU A 282 11.04 9.74 20.57
N TYR A 283 10.74 11.04 20.57
CA TYR A 283 9.37 11.55 20.59
C TYR A 283 9.08 12.28 19.29
N ILE A 284 8.07 11.84 18.55
CA ILE A 284 7.65 12.48 17.28
C ILE A 284 7.00 13.82 17.59
N VAL A 285 7.53 14.89 17.00
CA VAL A 285 7.08 16.28 17.25
C VAL A 285 6.64 17.00 15.97
N GLY A 286 6.55 16.26 14.86
CA GLY A 286 6.29 16.76 13.52
C GLY A 286 6.91 15.82 12.50
N LEU A 287 7.64 16.36 11.52
CA LEU A 287 8.44 15.58 10.57
C LEU A 287 9.85 15.26 11.08
N ALA A 288 10.08 15.44 12.38
CA ALA A 288 11.26 14.98 13.09
C ALA A 288 10.85 14.42 14.46
N SER A 289 11.72 13.59 15.02
CA SER A 289 11.65 13.09 16.39
C SER A 289 12.70 13.78 17.24
N VAL A 290 12.33 14.30 18.41
CA VAL A 290 13.29 14.82 19.40
C VAL A 290 13.80 13.68 20.27
N HIS A 291 15.10 13.64 20.53
CA HIS A 291 15.67 12.77 21.55
C HIS A 291 15.52 13.38 22.94
N SER A 292 14.98 12.60 23.87
CA SER A 292 14.83 12.98 25.28
C SER A 292 14.85 11.74 26.17
N LEU A 293 15.55 11.83 27.31
CA LEU A 293 15.51 10.80 28.36
C LEU A 293 14.33 10.99 29.34
N THR A 294 13.62 12.11 29.21
CA THR A 294 12.43 12.43 29.99
C THR A 294 11.21 12.56 29.08
N ASN A 295 10.02 12.37 29.63
CA ASN A 295 8.78 12.56 28.89
C ASN A 295 8.70 13.95 28.25
N VAL A 296 8.25 13.99 27.00
CA VAL A 296 7.99 15.20 26.22
C VAL A 296 6.51 15.26 25.91
N ASP A 297 5.87 16.42 26.08
CA ASP A 297 4.53 16.67 25.54
C ASP A 297 4.63 16.89 24.02
N ASN A 298 4.84 15.80 23.32
CA ASN A 298 5.11 15.81 21.90
C ASN A 298 3.83 16.12 21.09
N VAL A 299 2.65 15.81 21.63
CA VAL A 299 1.37 16.14 21.00
C VAL A 299 1.12 17.65 21.00
N ALA A 300 1.44 18.38 22.06
CA ALA A 300 1.36 19.84 22.06
C ALA A 300 2.32 20.46 21.03
N GLN A 301 3.51 19.89 20.86
CA GLN A 301 4.48 20.35 19.85
C GLN A 301 4.02 20.03 18.43
N ILE A 302 3.49 18.82 18.17
CA ILE A 302 2.85 18.47 16.89
C ILE A 302 1.74 19.47 16.57
N ARG A 303 0.85 19.75 17.52
CA ARG A 303 -0.25 20.71 17.34
C ARG A 303 0.26 22.09 16.96
N LYS A 304 1.23 22.63 17.72
CA LYS A 304 1.85 23.93 17.40
C LYS A 304 2.38 23.93 15.97
N ASN A 305 3.17 22.92 15.63
CA ASN A 305 3.84 22.85 14.34
C ASN A 305 2.83 22.73 13.20
N MET A 306 1.87 21.81 13.28
CA MET A 306 0.87 21.58 12.23
C MET A 306 -0.12 22.73 12.07
N GLU A 307 -0.53 23.39 13.14
CA GLU A 307 -1.54 24.46 13.07
C GLU A 307 -0.97 25.83 12.75
N LYS A 308 0.30 26.08 13.08
CA LYS A 308 0.88 27.44 13.04
C LYS A 308 2.11 27.58 12.17
N GLU A 309 2.92 26.53 12.06
CA GLU A 309 4.24 26.63 11.42
C GLU A 309 4.29 25.92 10.07
N PHE A 310 3.54 24.82 9.90
CA PHE A 310 3.61 23.99 8.72
C PHE A 310 2.82 24.56 7.54
N LEU A 311 3.43 24.47 6.37
CA LEU A 311 2.78 24.71 5.08
C LEU A 311 2.09 23.42 4.64
N LEU A 312 0.78 23.30 4.87
CA LEU A 312 0.01 22.08 4.60
C LEU A 312 -0.84 22.15 3.33
N ASP A 313 -0.98 23.32 2.71
CA ASP A 313 -1.89 23.49 1.57
C ASP A 313 -1.48 22.65 0.36
N TYR A 314 -0.18 22.39 0.19
CA TYR A 314 0.31 21.53 -0.90
C TYR A 314 -0.08 20.05 -0.73
N LEU A 315 -0.45 19.62 0.48
CA LEU A 315 -1.03 18.29 0.72
C LEU A 315 -2.52 18.25 0.39
N ARG A 316 -3.14 19.43 0.23
CA ARG A 316 -4.55 19.56 -0.13
C ARG A 316 -4.69 19.79 -1.63
N VAL A 317 -3.89 20.65 -2.21
CA VAL A 317 -4.04 21.06 -3.61
C VAL A 317 -2.71 20.93 -4.32
N ASP A 318 -2.73 20.29 -5.49
CA ASP A 318 -1.59 20.30 -6.37
C ASP A 318 -1.51 21.63 -7.11
N PHE A 319 -0.67 22.54 -6.62
CA PHE A 319 -0.47 23.86 -7.21
C PHE A 319 0.44 23.84 -8.44
N ASN A 320 1.29 22.82 -8.57
CA ASN A 320 2.42 22.84 -9.51
C ASN A 320 2.31 21.75 -10.59
N GLY A 321 1.27 20.90 -10.53
CA GLY A 321 1.06 19.81 -11.48
C GLY A 321 2.17 18.76 -11.42
N GLU A 322 2.76 18.55 -10.23
CA GLU A 322 3.87 17.63 -10.07
C GLU A 322 3.42 16.18 -10.27
N SER A 323 4.28 15.35 -10.87
CA SER A 323 4.05 13.90 -10.98
C SER A 323 3.71 13.28 -9.62
N PRO A 324 2.85 12.25 -9.54
CA PRO A 324 2.67 11.46 -8.31
C PRO A 324 3.98 10.94 -7.72
N ASP A 325 4.98 10.68 -8.57
CA ASP A 325 6.32 10.23 -8.15
C ASP A 325 7.23 11.36 -7.65
N ALA A 326 6.76 12.62 -7.61
CA ALA A 326 7.55 13.74 -7.11
C ALA A 326 8.00 13.48 -5.67
N THR A 327 9.28 13.73 -5.38
CA THR A 327 9.89 13.31 -4.11
C THR A 327 9.13 13.81 -2.89
N GLY A 328 8.68 15.07 -2.87
CA GLY A 328 7.92 15.61 -1.75
C GLY A 328 6.55 14.95 -1.54
N LYS A 329 5.89 14.51 -2.61
CA LYS A 329 4.64 13.75 -2.54
C LYS A 329 4.87 12.34 -1.99
N VAL A 330 5.91 11.65 -2.45
CA VAL A 330 6.29 10.32 -1.90
C VAL A 330 6.60 10.41 -0.40
N LEU A 331 7.36 11.44 0.01
CA LEU A 331 7.71 11.68 1.41
C LEU A 331 6.54 12.19 2.27
N SER A 332 5.43 12.62 1.67
CA SER A 332 4.25 13.10 2.41
C SER A 332 3.63 12.02 3.31
N SER A 333 3.87 10.73 3.02
CA SER A 333 3.48 9.63 3.93
C SER A 333 4.02 9.81 5.36
N ASN A 334 5.12 10.55 5.55
CA ASN A 334 5.68 10.83 6.87
C ASN A 334 4.82 11.79 7.72
N TYR A 335 3.84 12.50 7.14
CA TYR A 335 2.87 13.26 7.93
C TYR A 335 1.85 12.37 8.64
N LEU A 336 1.62 11.14 8.17
CA LEU A 336 0.56 10.28 8.71
C LEU A 336 0.75 10.01 10.21
N VAL A 337 1.99 9.78 10.67
CA VAL A 337 2.25 9.47 12.08
C VAL A 337 1.96 10.64 13.02
N PRO A 338 2.48 11.87 12.82
CA PRO A 338 2.09 13.01 13.66
C PRO A 338 0.61 13.36 13.52
N MET A 339 0.00 13.20 12.33
CA MET A 339 -1.44 13.41 12.15
C MET A 339 -2.28 12.43 12.97
N ILE A 340 -1.89 11.15 13.00
CA ILE A 340 -2.54 10.11 13.81
C ILE A 340 -2.50 10.49 15.30
N LEU A 341 -1.33 10.85 15.82
CA LEU A 341 -1.16 11.24 17.22
C LEU A 341 -2.02 12.47 17.59
N LEU A 342 -2.08 13.45 16.70
CA LEU A 342 -2.88 14.66 16.89
C LEU A 342 -4.39 14.38 16.77
N TYR A 343 -4.78 13.49 15.86
CA TYR A 343 -6.15 13.04 15.67
C TYR A 343 -6.70 12.37 16.94
N GLU A 344 -5.93 11.46 17.55
CA GLU A 344 -6.32 10.85 18.83
C GLU A 344 -6.49 11.89 19.94
N SER A 345 -5.60 12.90 20.00
CA SER A 345 -5.71 14.00 20.96
C SER A 345 -7.02 14.77 20.78
N TYR A 346 -7.39 15.10 19.54
CA TYR A 346 -8.64 15.80 19.27
C TYR A 346 -9.87 14.98 19.66
N LEU A 347 -9.85 13.67 19.41
CA LEU A 347 -10.93 12.79 19.86
C LEU A 347 -11.04 12.76 21.39
N LYS A 348 -9.92 12.60 22.10
CA LYS A 348 -9.88 12.61 23.58
C LYS A 348 -10.37 13.93 24.18
N GLU A 349 -10.14 15.04 23.49
CA GLU A 349 -10.60 16.38 23.87
C GLU A 349 -12.04 16.69 23.44
N GLY A 350 -12.69 15.81 22.66
CA GLY A 350 -14.02 16.06 22.10
C GLY A 350 -14.05 17.09 20.95
N ASN A 351 -12.90 17.43 20.36
CA ASN A 351 -12.81 18.36 19.23
C ASN A 351 -13.08 17.65 17.90
N VAL A 352 -14.34 17.32 17.67
CA VAL A 352 -14.79 16.52 16.52
C VAL A 352 -14.50 17.22 15.18
N THR A 353 -14.61 18.55 15.11
CA THR A 353 -14.35 19.32 13.89
C THR A 353 -12.90 19.17 13.44
N LYS A 354 -11.94 19.43 14.32
CA LYS A 354 -10.52 19.29 13.98
C LYS A 354 -10.13 17.84 13.70
N ALA A 355 -10.70 16.89 14.44
CA ALA A 355 -10.50 15.47 14.16
C ALA A 355 -10.98 15.11 12.74
N SER A 356 -12.15 15.59 12.32
CA SER A 356 -12.69 15.35 10.97
C SER A 356 -11.84 16.00 9.88
N GLU A 357 -11.41 17.25 10.05
CA GLU A 357 -10.53 17.93 9.09
C GLU A 357 -9.20 17.19 8.92
N LEU A 358 -8.62 16.75 10.04
CA LEU A 358 -7.36 16.01 10.04
C LEU A 358 -7.53 14.63 9.41
N ARG A 359 -8.67 13.97 9.64
CA ARG A 359 -9.01 12.69 8.99
C ARG A 359 -9.03 12.81 7.47
N HIS A 360 -9.71 13.81 6.92
CA HIS A 360 -9.74 14.02 5.47
C HIS A 360 -8.36 14.28 4.88
N LEU A 361 -7.52 15.02 5.62
CA LEU A 361 -6.13 15.25 5.20
C LEU A 361 -5.30 13.95 5.25
N MET A 362 -5.47 13.12 6.29
CA MET A 362 -4.82 11.81 6.37
C MET A 362 -5.26 10.88 5.24
N GLU A 363 -6.56 10.81 4.93
CA GLU A 363 -7.10 10.00 3.83
C GLU A 363 -6.52 10.43 2.49
N ARG A 364 -6.38 11.75 2.24
CA ARG A 364 -5.73 12.27 1.03
C ARG A 364 -4.24 11.92 0.95
N VAL A 365 -3.49 12.15 2.03
CA VAL A 365 -2.06 11.78 2.09
C VAL A 365 -1.88 10.27 1.92
N ALA A 366 -2.79 9.46 2.46
CA ALA A 366 -2.78 8.02 2.29
C ALA A 366 -2.99 7.62 0.82
N GLN A 367 -3.95 8.27 0.14
CA GLN A 367 -4.20 8.06 -1.28
C GLN A 367 -2.98 8.42 -2.14
N ASP A 368 -2.38 9.59 -1.91
CA ASP A 368 -1.23 10.05 -2.68
C ASP A 368 0.03 9.19 -2.46
N SER A 369 0.10 8.48 -1.33
CA SER A 369 1.25 7.66 -0.97
C SER A 369 1.04 6.14 -1.04
N GLY A 370 -0.15 5.68 -1.45
CA GLY A 370 -0.49 4.25 -1.51
C GLY A 370 -0.54 3.58 -0.12
N LYS A 371 -1.05 4.30 0.89
CA LYS A 371 -1.14 3.88 2.31
C LYS A 371 -2.58 3.84 2.83
N GLU A 372 -3.57 3.84 1.96
CA GLU A 372 -5.01 3.86 2.26
C GLU A 372 -5.39 2.76 3.25
N SER A 373 -5.04 1.50 2.96
CA SER A 373 -5.36 0.36 3.82
C SER A 373 -4.69 0.44 5.21
N ALA A 374 -3.56 1.14 5.34
CA ALA A 374 -2.91 1.34 6.64
C ALA A 374 -3.62 2.40 7.47
N VAL A 375 -4.06 3.49 6.84
CA VAL A 375 -4.79 4.57 7.51
C VAL A 375 -6.21 4.13 7.87
N ALA A 376 -6.91 3.41 6.98
CA ALA A 376 -8.22 2.82 7.26
C ALA A 376 -8.19 1.93 8.51
N ARG A 377 -7.22 1.00 8.57
CA ARG A 377 -6.98 0.14 9.75
C ARG A 377 -6.85 0.92 11.05
N PHE A 378 -6.11 2.02 11.03
CA PHE A 378 -5.91 2.84 12.22
C PHE A 378 -7.20 3.57 12.63
N LEU A 379 -7.89 4.18 11.66
CA LEU A 379 -9.12 4.94 11.92
C LEU A 379 -10.26 4.07 12.46
N GLU A 380 -10.24 2.76 12.17
CA GLU A 380 -11.18 1.78 12.71
C GLU A 380 -10.95 1.43 14.17
N GLU A 381 -9.70 1.36 14.64
CA GLU A 381 -9.39 1.04 16.04
C GLU A 381 -10.01 2.04 17.02
N GLY A 382 -10.25 3.28 16.58
CA GLY A 382 -10.92 4.32 17.35
C GLY A 382 -12.47 4.29 17.33
N LYS A 383 -13.11 3.43 16.52
CA LYS A 383 -14.59 3.40 16.38
C LYS A 383 -15.29 2.40 17.28
N SER A 384 -14.62 1.34 17.76
CA SER A 384 -15.31 0.30 18.53
C SER A 384 -15.69 0.79 19.92
N VAL A 385 -16.99 0.76 20.24
CA VAL A 385 -17.43 0.88 21.64
C VAL A 385 -16.92 -0.34 22.38
N ALA A 386 -16.16 -0.13 23.46
CA ALA A 386 -15.60 -1.21 24.26
C ALA A 386 -16.73 -2.14 24.76
N ILE A 387 -16.68 -3.41 24.36
CA ILE A 387 -17.57 -4.45 24.86
C ILE A 387 -16.91 -5.01 26.13
N PRO A 388 -17.55 -4.93 27.31
CA PRO A 388 -16.97 -5.50 28.52
C PRO A 388 -16.72 -7.00 28.36
N TYR A 389 -15.56 -7.47 28.81
CA TYR A 389 -15.19 -8.88 28.70
C TYR A 389 -15.96 -9.73 29.71
N PHE A 390 -16.60 -10.75 29.18
CA PHE A 390 -17.13 -11.90 29.90
C PHE A 390 -16.69 -13.17 29.17
N PRO A 391 -16.28 -14.25 29.86
CA PRO A 391 -15.87 -15.48 29.20
C PRO A 391 -17.02 -16.13 28.42
N PHE A 392 -16.76 -16.47 27.16
CA PHE A 392 -17.65 -17.26 26.31
C PHE A 392 -16.92 -18.54 25.84
N PRO A 393 -17.52 -19.73 25.99
CA PRO A 393 -16.86 -20.98 25.62
C PRO A 393 -16.82 -21.15 24.09
N LEU A 394 -15.73 -20.69 23.47
CA LEU A 394 -15.48 -20.91 22.05
C LEU A 394 -15.08 -22.37 21.78
N ASP A 395 -15.71 -22.99 20.79
CA ASP A 395 -15.19 -24.21 20.18
C ASP A 395 -14.01 -23.84 19.27
N LEU A 396 -12.81 -23.80 19.86
CA LEU A 396 -11.57 -23.40 19.16
C LEU A 396 -11.30 -24.27 17.93
N LYS A 397 -11.62 -25.56 17.98
CA LYS A 397 -11.44 -26.45 16.82
C LYS A 397 -12.36 -26.05 15.67
N LYS A 398 -13.62 -25.71 15.96
CA LYS A 398 -14.56 -25.18 14.95
C LYS A 398 -14.10 -23.81 14.45
N VAL A 399 -13.69 -22.89 15.33
CA VAL A 399 -13.22 -21.54 14.95
C VAL A 399 -12.00 -21.63 14.05
N GLU A 400 -10.92 -22.28 14.50
CA GLU A 400 -9.66 -22.39 13.76
C GLU A 400 -9.80 -23.21 12.47
N GLY A 401 -10.69 -24.20 12.46
CA GLY A 401 -10.97 -25.04 11.31
C GLY A 401 -11.56 -24.29 10.12
N ARG A 402 -12.15 -23.10 10.33
CA ARG A 402 -12.75 -22.27 9.27
C ARG A 402 -11.75 -21.33 8.60
N PHE A 403 -10.58 -21.09 9.18
CA PHE A 403 -9.63 -20.12 8.61
C PHE A 403 -8.70 -20.78 7.60
N ARG A 404 -8.58 -20.17 6.41
CA ARG A 404 -7.75 -20.61 5.29
C ARG A 404 -6.53 -19.73 5.18
N TYR A 405 -5.37 -20.35 4.99
CA TYR A 405 -4.09 -19.66 4.88
C TYR A 405 -4.06 -18.74 3.66
N PHE A 406 -3.68 -17.48 3.88
CA PHE A 406 -3.45 -16.50 2.82
C PHE A 406 -1.98 -16.03 2.81
N THR A 407 -1.48 -15.56 3.96
CA THR A 407 -0.06 -15.24 4.17
C THR A 407 0.46 -15.81 5.49
N SER A 408 1.78 -15.71 5.72
CA SER A 408 2.40 -16.11 6.98
C SER A 408 1.83 -15.46 8.26
N THR A 409 1.09 -14.35 8.12
CA THR A 409 0.45 -13.60 9.21
C THR A 409 -1.05 -13.38 9.02
N LEU A 410 -1.67 -13.82 7.91
CA LEU A 410 -3.05 -13.49 7.60
C LEU A 410 -3.81 -14.71 7.06
N TYR A 411 -5.02 -14.91 7.57
CA TYR A 411 -5.94 -15.99 7.17
C TYR A 411 -7.32 -15.40 6.88
N GLY A 412 -8.03 -15.95 5.88
CA GLY A 412 -9.43 -15.60 5.60
C GLY A 412 -10.37 -16.70 6.09
N GLU A 413 -11.51 -16.35 6.71
CA GLU A 413 -12.56 -17.32 7.04
C GLU A 413 -13.13 -17.94 5.76
N GLU A 414 -13.45 -19.23 5.77
CA GLU A 414 -13.78 -19.99 4.55
C GLU A 414 -15.07 -19.55 3.84
N SER A 415 -16.01 -18.97 4.57
CA SER A 415 -17.29 -18.46 4.06
C SER A 415 -17.67 -17.14 4.75
N GLU A 416 -18.75 -16.51 4.30
CA GLU A 416 -19.32 -15.35 4.99
C GLU A 416 -19.75 -15.73 6.41
N VAL A 417 -19.76 -14.76 7.32
CA VAL A 417 -20.28 -14.96 8.68
C VAL A 417 -21.75 -15.36 8.59
N THR A 418 -22.10 -16.52 9.12
CA THR A 418 -23.46 -17.06 9.09
C THR A 418 -24.36 -16.45 10.16
N ASN A 419 -25.67 -16.60 9.99
CA ASN A 419 -26.66 -16.30 11.02
C ASN A 419 -26.38 -17.06 12.33
N GLU A 420 -25.87 -18.29 12.28
CA GLU A 420 -25.46 -19.03 13.49
C GLU A 420 -24.35 -18.30 14.24
N GLN A 421 -23.27 -17.96 13.55
CA GLN A 421 -22.13 -17.23 14.11
C GLN A 421 -22.57 -15.89 14.71
N TYR A 422 -23.34 -15.11 13.96
CA TYR A 422 -23.74 -13.78 14.41
C TYR A 422 -24.72 -13.83 15.59
N ASN A 423 -25.67 -14.78 15.59
CA ASN A 423 -26.56 -14.97 16.73
C ASN A 423 -25.83 -15.44 18.00
N GLN A 424 -24.68 -16.13 17.91
CA GLN A 424 -23.87 -16.44 19.09
C GLN A 424 -23.35 -15.16 19.76
N PHE A 425 -22.89 -14.20 18.96
CA PHE A 425 -22.48 -12.88 19.46
C PHE A 425 -23.66 -12.12 20.07
N LEU A 426 -24.81 -12.09 19.41
CA LEU A 426 -26.02 -11.45 19.97
C LEU A 426 -26.48 -12.12 21.27
N ASN A 427 -26.44 -13.45 21.34
CA ASN A 427 -26.78 -14.19 22.55
C ASN A 427 -25.80 -13.93 23.69
N TYR A 428 -24.51 -13.75 23.38
CA TYR A 428 -23.51 -13.33 24.36
C TYR A 428 -23.85 -11.97 24.98
N LEU A 429 -24.23 -10.97 24.19
CA LEU A 429 -24.62 -9.66 24.69
C LEU A 429 -25.87 -9.75 25.59
N SER A 430 -26.88 -10.51 25.14
CA SER A 430 -28.11 -10.75 25.92
C SER A 430 -27.83 -11.46 27.24
N ALA A 431 -26.99 -12.51 27.24
CA ALA A 431 -26.69 -13.31 28.42
C ALA A 431 -25.94 -12.52 29.50
N ASN A 432 -25.20 -11.48 29.12
CA ASN A 432 -24.43 -10.62 30.02
C ASN A 432 -25.12 -9.29 30.34
N ASN A 433 -26.44 -9.17 30.09
CA ASN A 433 -27.24 -7.98 30.36
C ASN A 433 -26.72 -6.70 29.65
N LEU A 434 -26.06 -6.85 28.50
CA LEU A 434 -25.57 -5.73 27.70
C LEU A 434 -26.66 -5.25 26.73
N THR A 435 -27.81 -4.84 27.24
CA THR A 435 -29.03 -4.58 26.45
C THR A 435 -28.85 -3.46 25.41
N ASP A 436 -28.10 -2.40 25.76
CA ASP A 436 -27.85 -1.28 24.85
C ASP A 436 -26.98 -1.69 23.67
N LEU A 437 -25.90 -2.43 23.95
CA LEU A 437 -25.04 -3.01 22.91
C LEU A 437 -25.78 -4.05 22.08
N ARG A 438 -26.62 -4.88 22.72
CA ARG A 438 -27.46 -5.85 22.03
C ARG A 438 -28.44 -5.17 21.07
N SER A 439 -29.07 -4.06 21.47
CA SER A 439 -29.97 -3.30 20.59
C SER A 439 -29.20 -2.60 19.47
N ARG A 440 -28.02 -2.07 19.75
CA ARG A 440 -27.17 -1.37 18.77
C ARG A 440 -26.65 -2.30 17.68
N TYR A 441 -26.29 -3.53 18.05
CA TYR A 441 -25.69 -4.51 17.13
C TYR A 441 -26.71 -5.52 16.58
N ASP A 442 -28.01 -5.34 16.82
CA ASP A 442 -29.02 -6.23 16.25
C ASP A 442 -29.07 -6.12 14.72
N PHE A 443 -29.76 -7.08 14.10
CA PHE A 443 -30.14 -6.97 12.70
C PHE A 443 -31.09 -5.78 12.49
N ASP A 444 -30.79 -4.94 11.50
CA ASP A 444 -31.56 -3.76 11.17
C ASP A 444 -32.59 -4.07 10.08
N PHE A 445 -33.87 -4.18 10.48
CA PHE A 445 -34.97 -4.40 9.55
C PHE A 445 -35.80 -3.14 9.27
N SER A 446 -35.32 -1.96 9.65
CA SER A 446 -36.04 -0.70 9.49
C SER A 446 -36.39 -0.36 8.03
N ALA A 447 -35.64 -0.93 7.07
CA ALA A 447 -35.89 -0.79 5.65
C ALA A 447 -37.06 -1.63 5.10
N TYR A 448 -37.65 -2.54 5.89
CA TYR A 448 -38.64 -3.50 5.40
C TYR A 448 -40.05 -3.30 5.96
N THR A 449 -41.04 -3.50 5.09
CA THR A 449 -42.46 -3.63 5.43
C THR A 449 -42.94 -5.06 5.19
N GLU A 450 -44.13 -5.41 5.66
CA GLU A 450 -44.72 -6.73 5.38
C GLU A 450 -45.03 -6.93 3.88
N PRO A 451 -44.87 -8.15 3.33
CA PRO A 451 -44.49 -9.40 4.01
C PRO A 451 -42.98 -9.63 4.15
N THR A 452 -42.14 -8.77 3.56
CA THR A 452 -40.67 -8.91 3.56
C THR A 452 -40.07 -8.81 4.96
N LEU A 453 -40.64 -7.95 5.81
CA LEU A 453 -40.22 -7.81 7.21
C LEU A 453 -40.29 -9.14 7.97
N SER A 454 -41.42 -9.86 7.88
CA SER A 454 -41.58 -11.17 8.49
C SER A 454 -40.59 -12.20 7.93
N MET A 455 -40.33 -12.16 6.62
CA MET A 455 -39.33 -13.01 5.99
C MET A 455 -37.93 -12.75 6.55
N MET A 456 -37.49 -11.49 6.65
CA MET A 456 -36.16 -11.15 7.16
C MET A 456 -36.00 -11.44 8.65
N LYS A 457 -37.03 -11.20 9.46
CA LYS A 457 -37.04 -11.63 10.87
C LYS A 457 -36.88 -13.15 10.98
N ASN A 458 -37.55 -13.91 10.12
CA ASN A 458 -37.45 -15.36 10.11
C ASN A 458 -36.09 -15.86 9.60
N TYR A 459 -35.47 -15.14 8.66
CA TYR A 459 -34.14 -15.42 8.13
C TYR A 459 -33.06 -15.31 9.22
N SER A 460 -33.09 -14.23 10.00
CA SER A 460 -32.08 -13.98 11.02
C SER A 460 -32.36 -14.63 12.38
N ALA A 461 -33.54 -15.23 12.56
CA ALA A 461 -33.98 -15.77 13.85
C ALA A 461 -33.09 -16.93 14.33
N TYR A 462 -32.62 -16.83 15.58
CA TYR A 462 -31.95 -17.93 16.26
C TYR A 462 -32.89 -19.13 16.45
N ARG A 463 -32.46 -20.31 16.00
CA ARG A 463 -33.19 -21.57 16.15
C ARG A 463 -32.26 -22.65 16.73
N PRO A 464 -32.41 -23.04 18.01
CA PRO A 464 -31.59 -24.10 18.58
C PRO A 464 -31.89 -25.44 17.90
N ALA A 465 -30.85 -26.26 17.69
CA ALA A 465 -30.98 -27.58 17.07
C ALA A 465 -31.83 -28.52 17.96
N VAL A 466 -33.03 -28.88 17.51
CA VAL A 466 -33.89 -29.85 18.21
C VAL A 466 -33.65 -31.25 17.64
N LYS A 467 -33.44 -32.24 18.52
CA LYS A 467 -33.12 -33.66 18.18
C LYS A 467 -34.14 -34.38 17.27
N ARG A 468 -35.27 -33.76 16.90
CA ARG A 468 -36.27 -34.32 15.99
C ARG A 468 -36.60 -33.34 14.87
N LYS A 469 -36.00 -33.58 13.70
CA LYS A 469 -36.51 -33.22 12.35
C LYS A 469 -37.10 -31.81 12.19
N VAL A 470 -36.35 -30.77 12.60
CA VAL A 470 -36.56 -29.41 12.08
C VAL A 470 -35.34 -29.08 11.23
N THR A 471 -35.57 -28.67 9.98
CA THR A 471 -34.56 -28.09 9.10
C THR A 471 -33.81 -26.99 9.87
N ASN A 472 -32.49 -26.86 9.72
CA ASN A 472 -31.66 -25.86 10.40
C ASN A 472 -32.00 -24.39 10.02
N GLY A 473 -33.23 -24.09 9.61
CA GLY A 473 -33.69 -22.77 9.19
C GLY A 473 -32.71 -22.13 8.21
N TYR A 474 -32.45 -20.85 8.43
CA TYR A 474 -31.45 -20.06 7.71
C TYR A 474 -30.14 -19.92 8.52
N MET A 475 -29.85 -20.83 9.46
CA MET A 475 -28.71 -20.70 10.38
C MET A 475 -27.35 -20.76 9.66
N ASN A 476 -27.25 -21.49 8.55
CA ASN A 476 -26.06 -21.57 7.69
C ASN A 476 -26.14 -20.63 6.48
N TYR A 477 -26.99 -19.61 6.52
CA TYR A 477 -27.02 -18.55 5.52
C TYR A 477 -26.22 -17.34 6.02
N PRO A 478 -25.71 -16.48 5.13
CA PRO A 478 -24.95 -15.30 5.53
C PRO A 478 -25.75 -14.36 6.44
N ALA A 479 -25.10 -13.78 7.44
CA ALA A 479 -25.67 -12.72 8.24
C ALA A 479 -25.70 -11.43 7.41
N VAL A 480 -26.91 -10.92 7.13
CA VAL A 480 -27.17 -9.69 6.37
C VAL A 480 -28.05 -8.74 7.17
N ASN A 481 -28.22 -7.50 6.73
CA ASN A 481 -28.82 -6.43 7.54
C ASN A 481 -28.06 -6.16 8.85
N VAL A 482 -26.75 -6.32 8.80
CA VAL A 482 -25.83 -6.00 9.90
C VAL A 482 -25.17 -4.67 9.54
N SER A 483 -25.06 -3.74 10.51
CA SER A 483 -24.33 -2.49 10.28
C SER A 483 -22.82 -2.70 10.26
N TYR A 484 -22.08 -1.80 9.63
CA TYR A 484 -20.62 -1.84 9.66
C TYR A 484 -20.07 -1.81 11.10
N GLU A 485 -20.66 -0.98 11.96
CA GLU A 485 -20.35 -0.92 13.39
C GLU A 485 -20.57 -2.29 14.07
N ALA A 486 -21.64 -2.98 13.72
CA ALA A 486 -21.97 -4.27 14.33
C ALA A 486 -21.08 -5.43 13.80
N ALA A 487 -20.70 -5.40 12.52
CA ALA A 487 -19.74 -6.35 11.94
C ALA A 487 -18.33 -6.19 12.53
N THR A 488 -17.89 -4.95 12.74
CA THR A 488 -16.61 -4.66 13.40
C THR A 488 -16.65 -5.01 14.89
N ALA A 489 -17.77 -4.77 15.58
CA ALA A 489 -17.99 -5.21 16.96
C ALA A 489 -17.95 -6.75 17.11
N TYR A 490 -18.52 -7.49 16.15
CA TYR A 490 -18.41 -8.94 16.10
C TYR A 490 -16.94 -9.39 16.01
N CYS A 491 -16.15 -8.76 15.13
CA CYS A 491 -14.72 -9.06 14.99
C CYS A 491 -13.92 -8.76 16.28
N ALA A 492 -14.21 -7.63 16.93
CA ALA A 492 -13.59 -7.26 18.20
C ALA A 492 -13.94 -8.26 19.32
N TRP A 493 -15.21 -8.64 19.42
CA TRP A 493 -15.66 -9.67 20.36
C TRP A 493 -14.94 -11.01 20.12
N LEU A 494 -14.90 -11.49 18.86
CA LEU A 494 -14.22 -12.75 18.54
C LEU A 494 -12.72 -12.71 18.87
N THR A 495 -12.08 -11.56 18.66
CA THR A 495 -10.68 -11.29 19.05
C THR A 495 -10.47 -11.45 20.54
N ASP A 496 -11.31 -10.80 21.34
CA ASP A 496 -11.17 -10.80 22.77
C ASP A 496 -11.43 -12.21 23.34
N GLN A 497 -12.46 -12.89 22.84
CA GLN A 497 -12.77 -14.26 23.25
C GLN A 497 -11.66 -15.26 22.88
N TYR A 498 -11.13 -15.21 21.66
CA TYR A 498 -10.05 -16.11 21.23
C TYR A 498 -8.77 -15.87 22.02
N ASN A 499 -8.35 -14.61 22.19
CA ASN A 499 -7.09 -14.29 22.87
C ASN A 499 -7.11 -14.63 24.36
N HIS A 500 -8.28 -14.72 24.99
CA HIS A 500 -8.43 -15.18 26.37
C HIS A 500 -8.70 -16.68 26.50
N ALA A 501 -9.01 -17.39 25.41
CA ALA A 501 -9.31 -18.82 25.46
C ALA A 501 -8.05 -19.67 25.71
N GLU A 502 -8.16 -20.66 26.60
CA GLU A 502 -7.12 -21.66 26.81
C GLU A 502 -7.07 -22.67 25.66
N GLY A 503 -5.87 -23.13 25.28
CA GLY A 503 -5.69 -24.13 24.21
C GLY A 503 -5.73 -23.58 22.78
N ARG A 504 -5.74 -22.25 22.61
CA ARG A 504 -5.64 -21.57 21.32
C ARG A 504 -4.33 -21.87 20.58
N LYS A 505 -4.39 -21.97 19.26
CA LYS A 505 -3.23 -22.23 18.39
C LYS A 505 -2.24 -21.07 18.32
N TYR A 506 -2.72 -19.83 18.39
CA TYR A 506 -1.88 -18.63 18.27
C TYR A 506 -1.92 -17.81 19.56
N ARG A 507 -0.76 -17.29 19.99
CA ARG A 507 -0.65 -16.53 21.24
C ARG A 507 -1.52 -15.26 21.24
N LYS A 508 -1.49 -14.50 20.14
CA LYS A 508 -2.26 -13.26 19.96
C LYS A 508 -2.67 -13.07 18.51
N VAL A 509 -3.96 -12.88 18.28
CA VAL A 509 -4.53 -12.59 16.95
C VAL A 509 -5.42 -11.36 16.98
N LYS A 510 -5.77 -10.85 15.80
CA LYS A 510 -6.82 -9.85 15.57
C LYS A 510 -7.75 -10.36 14.48
N PHE A 511 -9.01 -10.57 14.82
CA PHE A 511 -10.08 -10.75 13.84
C PHE A 511 -10.59 -9.39 13.40
N ARG A 512 -10.78 -9.22 12.10
CA ARG A 512 -11.24 -7.96 11.49
C ARG A 512 -11.89 -8.24 10.14
N LEU A 513 -12.54 -7.23 9.58
CA LEU A 513 -12.86 -7.24 8.15
C LEU A 513 -11.55 -7.33 7.32
N PRO A 514 -11.61 -7.59 6.01
CA PRO A 514 -10.45 -7.48 5.13
C PRO A 514 -10.32 -6.09 4.50
N ALA A 515 -9.10 -5.64 4.24
CA ALA A 515 -8.87 -4.54 3.32
C ALA A 515 -9.31 -4.96 1.91
N ILE A 516 -9.68 -4.00 1.06
CA ILE A 516 -10.13 -4.29 -0.31
C ILE A 516 -9.07 -5.13 -1.02
N GLU A 517 -7.80 -4.73 -0.98
CA GLU A 517 -6.73 -5.47 -1.65
C GLU A 517 -6.51 -6.87 -1.06
N GLU A 518 -6.56 -7.02 0.27
CA GLU A 518 -6.45 -8.33 0.93
C GLU A 518 -7.56 -9.27 0.45
N TRP A 519 -8.79 -8.76 0.39
CA TRP A 519 -9.96 -9.49 -0.07
C TRP A 519 -9.80 -9.90 -1.54
N GLN A 520 -9.41 -8.95 -2.41
CA GLN A 520 -9.28 -9.19 -3.84
C GLN A 520 -8.18 -10.23 -4.15
N LEU A 521 -7.03 -10.12 -3.47
CA LEU A 521 -5.94 -11.09 -3.61
C LEU A 521 -6.32 -12.48 -3.07
N ALA A 522 -7.05 -12.54 -1.95
CA ALA A 522 -7.60 -13.77 -1.42
C ALA A 522 -8.60 -14.41 -2.41
N ALA A 523 -9.49 -13.61 -3.01
CA ALA A 523 -10.41 -14.07 -4.05
C ALA A 523 -9.65 -14.63 -5.25
N ALA A 524 -8.61 -13.92 -5.70
CA ALA A 524 -7.71 -14.33 -6.79
C ALA A 524 -6.87 -15.58 -6.49
N SER A 525 -6.89 -16.08 -5.24
CA SER A 525 -6.11 -17.24 -4.78
C SER A 525 -4.60 -17.03 -4.75
N ILE A 526 -4.14 -15.80 -4.53
CA ILE A 526 -2.70 -15.51 -4.38
C ILE A 526 -2.26 -15.89 -2.96
N LYS A 527 -1.34 -16.84 -2.83
CA LYS A 527 -0.70 -17.16 -1.54
C LYS A 527 0.63 -16.44 -1.43
N ASP A 528 0.91 -15.88 -0.26
CA ASP A 528 2.16 -15.17 0.04
C ASP A 528 2.54 -14.15 -1.07
N PRO A 529 1.67 -13.14 -1.32
CA PRO A 529 1.88 -12.20 -2.40
C PRO A 529 3.17 -11.41 -2.22
N MET A 530 3.81 -11.02 -3.34
CA MET A 530 5.08 -10.26 -3.33
C MET A 530 4.92 -8.81 -2.82
N GLY A 531 3.67 -8.39 -2.60
CA GLY A 531 3.23 -7.09 -2.10
C GLY A 531 1.70 -7.05 -2.05
N ILE A 532 1.08 -6.02 -1.46
CA ILE A 532 -0.40 -5.96 -1.36
C ILE A 532 -1.06 -5.44 -2.65
N LYS A 533 -0.30 -4.84 -3.56
CA LYS A 533 -0.84 -4.24 -4.77
C LYS A 533 -1.27 -5.29 -5.79
N TRP A 534 -2.51 -5.20 -6.25
CA TRP A 534 -3.10 -6.04 -7.29
C TRP A 534 -2.29 -6.05 -8.59
N GLU A 535 -1.84 -4.87 -9.02
CA GLU A 535 -1.16 -4.63 -10.30
C GLU A 535 0.20 -5.34 -10.43
N ASP A 536 0.83 -5.63 -9.29
CA ASP A 536 2.12 -6.30 -9.22
C ASP A 536 1.99 -7.83 -9.21
N GLN A 537 0.77 -8.37 -9.04
CA GLN A 537 0.57 -9.81 -8.86
C GLN A 537 0.39 -10.56 -10.17
N THR A 538 0.83 -11.82 -10.14
CA THR A 538 0.54 -12.82 -11.17
C THR A 538 -0.14 -14.02 -10.54
N VAL A 539 -1.09 -14.61 -11.26
CA VAL A 539 -1.78 -15.85 -10.86
C VAL A 539 -1.42 -16.97 -11.83
N GLU A 540 -1.29 -18.19 -11.31
CA GLU A 540 -1.20 -19.39 -12.14
C GLU A 540 -2.59 -19.78 -12.62
N VAL A 541 -2.75 -19.89 -13.94
CA VAL A 541 -3.96 -20.39 -14.59
C VAL A 541 -3.63 -21.55 -15.52
N LYS A 542 -4.52 -22.52 -15.63
CA LYS A 542 -4.45 -23.61 -16.58
C LYS A 542 -5.20 -23.21 -17.84
N VAL A 543 -4.46 -23.05 -18.94
CA VAL A 543 -5.01 -22.71 -20.25
C VAL A 543 -5.21 -23.99 -21.06
N THR A 544 -6.43 -24.20 -21.54
CA THR A 544 -6.78 -25.33 -22.39
C THR A 544 -6.50 -24.98 -23.86
N PRO A 545 -5.73 -25.78 -24.61
CA PRO A 545 -5.61 -25.58 -26.06
C PRO A 545 -6.97 -25.67 -26.78
N PRO A 546 -7.17 -24.97 -27.89
CA PRO A 546 -8.43 -25.04 -28.66
C PRO A 546 -8.83 -26.49 -28.98
N GLY A 547 -10.05 -26.88 -28.61
CA GLY A 547 -10.57 -28.25 -28.81
C GLY A 547 -10.08 -29.30 -27.80
N GLY A 548 -9.22 -28.92 -26.85
CA GLY A 548 -8.71 -29.80 -25.79
C GLY A 548 -9.69 -30.00 -24.63
N ASN A 549 -9.44 -31.05 -23.84
CA ASN A 549 -10.13 -31.32 -22.58
C ASN A 549 -9.46 -30.53 -21.45
N TRP A 550 -10.17 -29.59 -20.83
CA TRP A 550 -9.63 -28.70 -19.80
C TRP A 550 -9.00 -29.41 -18.60
N ILE A 551 -9.45 -30.62 -18.24
CA ILE A 551 -8.86 -31.39 -17.14
C ILE A 551 -7.52 -31.99 -17.56
N LYS A 552 -7.44 -32.56 -18.77
CA LYS A 552 -6.28 -33.34 -19.23
C LYS A 552 -5.21 -32.50 -19.92
N ASP A 553 -5.65 -31.54 -20.73
CA ASP A 553 -4.81 -30.81 -21.67
C ASP A 553 -4.43 -29.41 -21.18
N GLY A 554 -5.02 -28.96 -20.06
CA GLY A 554 -4.76 -27.65 -19.47
C GLY A 554 -3.32 -27.53 -18.96
N LYS A 555 -2.56 -26.56 -19.49
CA LYS A 555 -1.18 -26.28 -19.10
C LYS A 555 -1.10 -25.06 -18.18
N PRO A 556 -0.30 -25.10 -17.10
CA PRO A 556 -0.14 -23.96 -16.22
C PRO A 556 0.60 -22.82 -16.95
N GLU A 557 0.07 -21.61 -16.83
CA GLU A 557 0.65 -20.36 -17.30
C GLU A 557 0.54 -19.32 -16.19
N LYS A 558 1.56 -18.48 -16.03
CA LYS A 558 1.45 -17.30 -15.16
C LYS A 558 0.86 -16.16 -15.96
N LYS A 559 -0.27 -15.62 -15.50
CA LYS A 559 -0.90 -14.42 -16.08
C LYS A 559 -0.85 -13.30 -15.07
N SER A 560 -0.62 -12.07 -15.54
CA SER A 560 -0.77 -10.89 -14.70
C SER A 560 -2.22 -10.75 -14.28
N LEU A 561 -2.46 -10.39 -13.02
CA LEU A 561 -3.79 -9.99 -12.58
C LEU A 561 -4.26 -8.69 -13.25
N ASN A 562 -3.45 -7.98 -14.04
CA ASN A 562 -3.92 -6.89 -14.90
C ASN A 562 -4.64 -7.37 -16.16
N ASP A 563 -4.62 -8.66 -16.47
CA ASP A 563 -5.39 -9.20 -17.59
C ASP A 563 -6.91 -9.04 -17.33
N PRO A 564 -7.62 -8.23 -18.13
CA PRO A 564 -9.02 -7.89 -17.87
C PRO A 564 -9.97 -9.07 -18.01
N SER A 565 -9.52 -10.19 -18.59
CA SER A 565 -10.33 -11.40 -18.71
C SER A 565 -10.28 -12.28 -17.46
N ILE A 566 -9.39 -12.03 -16.50
CA ILE A 566 -9.43 -12.71 -15.18
C ILE A 566 -10.38 -11.92 -14.27
N LEU A 567 -11.60 -12.42 -14.13
CA LEU A 567 -12.69 -11.74 -13.42
C LEU A 567 -13.17 -12.53 -12.20
N TYR A 568 -13.09 -13.86 -12.23
CA TYR A 568 -13.75 -14.71 -11.24
C TYR A 568 -12.77 -15.65 -10.50
N PRO A 569 -13.12 -16.09 -9.28
CA PRO A 569 -12.23 -16.84 -8.39
C PRO A 569 -12.26 -18.35 -8.60
N TRP A 570 -13.11 -18.85 -9.51
CA TRP A 570 -13.34 -20.28 -9.67
C TRP A 570 -12.07 -20.98 -10.14
N PHE A 571 -11.97 -22.26 -9.79
CA PHE A 571 -11.04 -23.29 -10.27
C PHE A 571 -9.94 -22.74 -11.17
N ARG A 572 -8.66 -22.86 -10.81
CA ARG A 572 -7.44 -22.47 -11.55
C ARG A 572 -7.38 -22.60 -13.09
N TYR A 573 -8.40 -23.04 -13.79
CA TYR A 573 -8.55 -23.05 -15.24
C TYR A 573 -9.06 -21.70 -15.79
N TRP A 574 -8.39 -21.24 -16.83
CA TRP A 574 -8.66 -19.98 -17.51
C TRP A 574 -10.12 -19.83 -17.96
N ASP A 575 -10.67 -20.88 -18.57
CA ASP A 575 -12.03 -20.88 -19.15
C ASP A 575 -13.15 -20.73 -18.11
N PHE A 576 -12.82 -20.85 -16.82
CA PHE A 576 -13.76 -20.54 -15.73
C PHE A 576 -13.45 -19.18 -15.09
N ARG A 577 -12.20 -18.75 -15.02
CA ARG A 577 -11.87 -17.43 -14.44
C ARG A 577 -12.31 -16.24 -15.29
N ASN A 578 -12.68 -16.45 -16.56
CA ASN A 578 -13.20 -15.43 -17.46
C ASN A 578 -14.72 -15.41 -17.63
N SER A 579 -15.45 -16.26 -16.89
CA SER A 579 -16.90 -16.41 -17.05
C SER A 579 -17.60 -16.75 -15.72
N ALA A 580 -18.77 -16.16 -15.49
CA ALA A 580 -19.64 -16.54 -14.36
C ALA A 580 -20.36 -17.88 -14.59
N VAL A 581 -20.37 -18.39 -15.82
CA VAL A 581 -21.02 -19.64 -16.22
C VAL A 581 -20.01 -20.66 -16.73
N ASN A 582 -20.25 -21.94 -16.45
CA ASN A 582 -19.46 -23.02 -17.00
C ASN A 582 -19.91 -23.41 -18.44
N ASN A 583 -19.19 -24.35 -19.05
CA ASN A 583 -19.46 -24.84 -20.42
C ASN A 583 -20.83 -25.51 -20.62
N LYS A 584 -21.61 -25.74 -19.54
CA LYS A 584 -22.99 -26.23 -19.59
C LYS A 584 -24.02 -25.11 -19.40
N GLY A 585 -23.59 -23.85 -19.30
CA GLY A 585 -24.46 -22.70 -19.05
C GLY A 585 -24.98 -22.61 -17.62
N CYS A 586 -24.34 -23.27 -16.65
CA CYS A 586 -24.69 -23.15 -15.24
C CYS A 586 -23.80 -22.11 -14.56
N TYR A 587 -24.42 -21.21 -13.79
CA TYR A 587 -23.70 -20.21 -13.00
C TYR A 587 -22.88 -20.87 -11.89
N LEU A 588 -21.71 -20.26 -11.61
CA LEU A 588 -20.73 -20.73 -10.64
C LEU A 588 -20.76 -19.96 -9.30
N GLY A 589 -21.68 -19.00 -9.19
CA GLY A 589 -22.00 -18.23 -7.99
C GLY A 589 -23.47 -17.80 -8.03
N ASN A 590 -23.93 -17.16 -6.95
CA ASN A 590 -25.30 -16.67 -6.78
C ASN A 590 -25.38 -15.18 -7.15
N PHE A 591 -26.17 -14.85 -8.18
CA PHE A 591 -26.18 -13.53 -8.83
C PHE A 591 -27.59 -13.13 -9.26
N LYS A 592 -27.74 -11.86 -9.65
CA LYS A 592 -28.96 -11.39 -10.30
C LYS A 592 -29.02 -11.82 -11.76
N VAL A 593 -29.64 -12.97 -12.00
CA VAL A 593 -29.74 -13.59 -13.32
C VAL A 593 -31.19 -13.78 -13.74
N PRO A 594 -31.49 -13.85 -15.06
CA PRO A 594 -32.83 -14.14 -15.54
C PRO A 594 -33.34 -15.49 -15.05
N ASP A 595 -34.66 -15.66 -15.02
CA ASP A 595 -35.28 -16.97 -14.81
C ASP A 595 -35.08 -17.89 -16.03
N ASN A 596 -35.18 -19.21 -15.84
CA ASN A 596 -35.19 -20.22 -16.91
C ASN A 596 -33.95 -20.29 -17.83
N GLY A 597 -32.76 -20.19 -17.26
CA GLY A 597 -31.49 -20.18 -17.98
C GLY A 597 -31.08 -21.52 -18.60
N PRO A 598 -29.96 -21.54 -19.32
CA PRO A 598 -29.53 -22.68 -20.13
C PRO A 598 -29.06 -23.89 -19.31
N CYS A 599 -28.86 -23.74 -17.99
CA CYS A 599 -28.38 -24.82 -17.12
C CYS A 599 -29.33 -26.03 -17.13
N PRO A 600 -28.87 -27.22 -17.59
CA PRO A 600 -29.73 -28.41 -17.74
C PRO A 600 -30.33 -28.91 -16.41
N GLY A 601 -29.63 -28.69 -15.29
CA GLY A 601 -30.07 -29.15 -13.98
C GLY A 601 -31.34 -28.44 -13.49
N ILE A 602 -31.49 -27.16 -13.80
CA ILE A 602 -32.55 -26.30 -13.24
C ILE A 602 -33.93 -26.64 -13.80
N LYS A 603 -34.01 -26.95 -15.10
CA LYS A 603 -35.26 -27.34 -15.77
C LYS A 603 -35.94 -28.56 -15.14
N LYS A 604 -35.17 -29.41 -14.44
CA LYS A 604 -35.68 -30.62 -13.78
C LYS A 604 -36.32 -30.34 -12.42
N TYR A 605 -35.94 -29.25 -11.75
CA TYR A 605 -36.33 -28.96 -10.36
C TYR A 605 -37.33 -27.81 -10.20
N GLY A 606 -37.78 -27.18 -11.30
CA GLY A 606 -38.76 -26.10 -11.26
C GLY A 606 -38.28 -24.85 -10.50
N VAL A 607 -36.96 -24.66 -10.42
CA VAL A 607 -36.35 -23.50 -9.75
C VAL A 607 -36.51 -22.26 -10.64
N LEU A 608 -36.87 -21.13 -10.02
CA LEU A 608 -37.18 -19.87 -10.72
C LEU A 608 -35.90 -19.26 -11.34
N ALA A 609 -34.86 -19.06 -10.54
CA ALA A 609 -33.62 -18.41 -10.96
C ALA A 609 -32.59 -19.39 -11.56
N SER A 610 -31.80 -18.91 -12.52
CA SER A 610 -30.85 -19.70 -13.32
C SER A 610 -29.56 -20.12 -12.61
N ASP A 611 -29.30 -19.61 -11.42
CA ASP A 611 -28.15 -19.94 -10.58
C ASP A 611 -28.49 -20.92 -9.45
N GLY A 612 -29.78 -21.24 -9.28
CA GLY A 612 -30.28 -22.17 -8.28
C GLY A 612 -30.98 -21.52 -7.09
N PHE A 613 -30.92 -20.20 -6.91
CA PHE A 613 -31.50 -19.51 -5.75
C PHE A 613 -32.18 -18.20 -6.14
N SER A 614 -33.39 -17.94 -5.62
CA SER A 614 -34.11 -16.69 -5.90
C SER A 614 -33.58 -15.48 -5.11
N SER A 615 -32.64 -15.71 -4.19
CA SER A 615 -32.08 -14.75 -3.23
C SER A 615 -30.79 -15.34 -2.65
N MET A 616 -30.39 -15.00 -1.41
CA MET A 616 -29.25 -15.62 -0.73
C MET A 616 -29.34 -17.15 -0.73
N SER A 617 -28.20 -17.81 -0.94
CA SER A 617 -28.00 -19.24 -0.75
C SER A 617 -27.45 -19.49 0.66
N PRO A 618 -27.49 -20.73 1.16
CA PRO A 618 -26.62 -21.12 2.26
C PRO A 618 -25.16 -20.83 1.88
N THR A 619 -24.32 -20.56 2.88
CA THR A 619 -22.87 -20.51 2.67
C THR A 619 -22.37 -21.88 2.18
N GLU A 620 -21.29 -21.86 1.41
CA GLU A 620 -20.66 -23.05 0.83
C GLU A 620 -21.55 -23.80 -0.17
N ALA A 621 -22.53 -23.11 -0.77
CA ALA A 621 -23.40 -23.68 -1.80
C ALA A 621 -22.68 -23.86 -3.15
N TYR A 622 -21.68 -23.03 -3.41
CA TYR A 622 -20.86 -23.07 -4.62
C TYR A 622 -19.46 -23.62 -4.34
N PHE A 623 -18.62 -23.70 -5.37
CA PHE A 623 -17.28 -24.24 -5.23
C PHE A 623 -16.32 -23.21 -4.62
N PRO A 624 -15.36 -23.64 -3.79
CA PRO A 624 -14.36 -22.74 -3.27
C PRO A 624 -13.33 -22.39 -4.35
N ASN A 625 -12.62 -21.29 -4.13
CA ASN A 625 -11.42 -20.97 -4.89
C ASN A 625 -10.24 -21.88 -4.52
N ASP A 626 -9.08 -21.70 -5.15
CA ASP A 626 -7.94 -22.62 -5.00
C ASP A 626 -7.26 -22.56 -3.61
N ILE A 627 -7.67 -21.62 -2.75
CA ILE A 627 -7.23 -21.54 -1.35
C ILE A 627 -8.31 -21.97 -0.34
N GLY A 628 -9.48 -22.39 -0.82
CA GLY A 628 -10.55 -22.94 0.02
C GLY A 628 -11.55 -21.91 0.53
N LEU A 629 -11.64 -20.73 -0.10
CA LEU A 629 -12.64 -19.72 0.21
C LEU A 629 -13.86 -19.88 -0.70
N TYR A 630 -15.02 -20.07 -0.12
CA TYR A 630 -16.33 -20.18 -0.76
C TYR A 630 -16.95 -18.80 -0.98
N ASP A 631 -17.84 -18.69 -1.96
CA ASP A 631 -18.74 -17.54 -2.13
C ASP A 631 -18.07 -16.16 -2.18
N MET A 632 -16.76 -16.10 -2.47
CA MET A 632 -16.01 -14.85 -2.63
C MET A 632 -16.62 -13.96 -3.71
N VAL A 633 -17.37 -14.49 -4.67
CA VAL A 633 -18.03 -13.66 -5.68
C VAL A 633 -19.49 -14.10 -5.79
N GLY A 634 -20.42 -13.16 -5.61
CA GLY A 634 -21.85 -13.43 -5.51
C GLY A 634 -22.30 -13.74 -4.08
N ASN A 635 -23.50 -14.32 -3.95
CA ASN A 635 -24.21 -14.53 -2.70
C ASN A 635 -24.45 -13.22 -1.94
N VAL A 636 -23.55 -12.74 -1.08
CA VAL A 636 -23.64 -11.41 -0.47
C VAL A 636 -22.34 -10.64 -0.69
N ALA A 637 -22.46 -9.32 -0.91
CA ALA A 637 -21.27 -8.49 -0.98
C ALA A 637 -20.66 -8.40 0.42
N GLU A 638 -19.35 -8.52 0.52
CA GLU A 638 -18.66 -8.62 1.80
C GLU A 638 -18.08 -7.27 2.21
N MET A 639 -18.50 -6.72 3.36
CA MET A 639 -17.97 -5.47 3.88
C MET A 639 -16.44 -5.52 3.99
N SER A 640 -15.79 -4.49 3.44
CA SER A 640 -14.36 -4.27 3.59
C SER A 640 -14.07 -3.44 4.85
N LEU A 641 -12.79 -3.24 5.15
CA LEU A 641 -12.34 -2.29 6.16
C LEU A 641 -12.86 -0.87 5.89
N GLU A 642 -12.90 -0.45 4.64
CA GLU A 642 -13.43 0.86 4.30
C GLU A 642 -14.96 0.89 4.48
N GLU A 643 -15.43 1.62 5.49
CA GLU A 643 -16.86 1.78 5.75
C GLU A 643 -17.59 2.29 4.51
N GLY A 644 -18.70 1.64 4.18
CA GLY A 644 -19.48 1.93 2.97
C GLY A 644 -18.92 1.29 1.69
N LYS A 645 -17.88 0.46 1.77
CA LYS A 645 -17.34 -0.35 0.66
C LYS A 645 -17.44 -1.84 0.97
N ALA A 646 -17.97 -2.60 0.02
CA ALA A 646 -18.07 -4.05 0.06
C ALA A 646 -17.53 -4.66 -1.25
N CYS A 647 -17.07 -5.90 -1.20
CA CYS A 647 -16.44 -6.59 -2.32
C CYS A 647 -17.28 -7.76 -2.85
N GLY A 648 -17.05 -8.15 -4.10
CA GLY A 648 -17.50 -9.43 -4.66
C GLY A 648 -18.91 -9.46 -5.27
N GLY A 649 -19.74 -8.44 -5.03
CA GLY A 649 -21.13 -8.43 -5.48
C GLY A 649 -22.01 -9.46 -4.75
N SER A 650 -23.26 -9.62 -5.19
CA SER A 650 -24.27 -10.39 -4.45
C SER A 650 -25.34 -10.99 -5.35
N TRP A 651 -26.28 -11.74 -4.76
CA TRP A 651 -27.50 -12.25 -5.41
C TRP A 651 -28.34 -11.15 -6.07
N ASN A 652 -28.18 -9.88 -5.68
CA ASN A 652 -28.88 -8.73 -6.27
C ASN A 652 -28.01 -7.88 -7.22
N HIS A 653 -26.79 -8.32 -7.50
CA HIS A 653 -25.90 -7.73 -8.50
C HIS A 653 -25.76 -8.66 -9.70
N LYS A 654 -25.61 -8.07 -10.89
CA LYS A 654 -25.32 -8.86 -12.10
C LYS A 654 -23.92 -9.49 -12.01
N PRO A 655 -23.63 -10.54 -12.80
CA PRO A 655 -22.29 -11.11 -12.85
C PRO A 655 -21.20 -10.09 -13.18
N GLU A 656 -21.44 -9.14 -14.07
CA GLU A 656 -20.45 -8.10 -14.43
C GLU A 656 -20.19 -7.10 -13.30
N GLU A 657 -21.14 -6.98 -12.37
CA GLU A 657 -21.05 -6.17 -11.15
C GLU A 657 -20.46 -7.00 -9.98
N SER A 658 -20.33 -8.32 -10.14
CA SER A 658 -19.91 -9.29 -9.13
C SER A 658 -18.66 -10.02 -9.60
N THR A 659 -17.50 -9.41 -9.41
CA THR A 659 -16.20 -9.95 -9.82
C THR A 659 -15.20 -9.83 -8.68
N MET A 660 -14.04 -10.48 -8.80
CA MET A 660 -12.94 -10.30 -7.85
C MET A 660 -12.41 -8.87 -7.79
N ARG A 661 -12.78 -8.01 -8.74
CA ARG A 661 -12.39 -6.60 -8.83
C ARG A 661 -13.48 -5.65 -8.37
N SER A 662 -14.70 -6.16 -8.18
CA SER A 662 -15.85 -5.35 -7.88
C SER A 662 -15.79 -4.79 -6.47
N THR A 663 -16.00 -3.49 -6.36
CA THR A 663 -16.27 -2.80 -5.10
C THR A 663 -17.63 -2.14 -5.19
N ASN A 664 -18.58 -2.59 -4.38
CA ASN A 664 -19.93 -2.08 -4.26
C ASN A 664 -19.98 -1.06 -3.13
N SER A 665 -20.66 0.08 -3.33
CA SER A 665 -20.84 1.08 -2.27
C SER A 665 -22.18 0.88 -1.57
N TYR A 666 -22.22 1.10 -0.26
CA TYR A 666 -23.43 1.06 0.55
C TYR A 666 -23.40 2.17 1.61
N ASP A 667 -24.56 2.61 2.07
CA ASP A 667 -24.72 3.65 3.09
C ASP A 667 -25.51 3.17 4.32
N LYS A 668 -26.12 1.99 4.25
CA LYS A 668 -26.94 1.40 5.32
C LYS A 668 -26.93 -0.14 5.26
N PRO A 669 -27.38 -0.84 6.31
CA PRO A 669 -27.54 -2.28 6.30
C PRO A 669 -28.62 -2.74 5.30
N GLU A 670 -28.35 -3.79 4.53
CA GLU A 670 -29.31 -4.37 3.57
C GLU A 670 -29.14 -5.90 3.42
N ALA A 671 -30.13 -6.56 2.81
CA ALA A 671 -30.16 -8.02 2.61
C ALA A 671 -29.13 -8.56 1.60
N TRP A 672 -28.44 -7.68 0.86
CA TRP A 672 -27.46 -8.08 -0.14
C TRP A 672 -26.01 -7.92 0.32
N ILE A 673 -25.79 -7.33 1.50
CA ILE A 673 -24.48 -7.10 2.13
C ILE A 673 -24.38 -7.91 3.41
N GLY A 674 -23.29 -8.67 3.51
CA GLY A 674 -22.84 -9.35 4.71
C GLY A 674 -21.36 -9.07 4.92
N PHE A 675 -20.64 -9.96 5.58
CA PHE A 675 -19.22 -9.79 5.82
C PHE A 675 -18.51 -11.12 6.06
N ARG A 676 -17.19 -11.12 5.88
CA ARG A 676 -16.28 -12.21 6.20
C ARG A 676 -15.21 -11.72 7.14
N VAL A 677 -14.71 -12.60 7.99
CA VAL A 677 -13.64 -12.29 8.93
C VAL A 677 -12.29 -12.73 8.39
N PHE A 678 -11.28 -11.88 8.56
CA PHE A 678 -9.88 -12.19 8.40
C PHE A 678 -9.21 -12.22 9.77
N MET A 679 -8.32 -13.20 9.98
CA MET A 679 -7.55 -13.38 11.22
C MET A 679 -6.09 -13.03 10.95
N GLU A 680 -5.63 -11.96 11.59
CA GLU A 680 -4.24 -11.49 11.57
C GLU A 680 -3.50 -12.02 12.80
N ILE A 681 -2.37 -12.69 12.59
CA ILE A 681 -1.50 -13.19 13.67
C ILE A 681 -0.56 -12.07 14.09
N LEU A 682 -0.69 -11.63 15.34
CA LEU A 682 0.17 -10.61 15.95
C LEU A 682 1.35 -11.26 16.70
N GLU A 683 1.09 -12.39 17.37
CA GLU A 683 2.09 -13.20 18.06
C GLU A 683 1.75 -14.67 17.83
N LYS A 684 2.71 -15.44 17.30
CA LYS A 684 2.54 -16.87 17.02
C LYS A 684 2.46 -17.67 18.32
#